data_AF-A0A6J7IFY9-F1
#
_entry.id   AF-A0A6J7IFY9-F1
#
_cell.length_a   1.000
_cell.length_b   1.000
_cell.length_c   1.000
_cell.angle_alpha   90.00
_cell.angle_beta   90.00
_cell.angle_gamma   90.00
#
_symmetry.space_group_name_H-M   'P 1'
#
loop_
_entity.id
_entity.type
_entity.pdbx_description
1 polymer ?
#
loop_
_entity_poly.entity_id
_entity_poly.type
_entity_poly.pdbx_seq_one_letter_code
_entity_poly.pdbx_strand_id
1 'polypeptide(L)'
;MLFWDDTSENFCGSRQAAQNARLAGASGVIFASAQTEPVPVYGDGFAATETPPVDPIPAFIIAGPMAFVFLTTMDSATTVEVNSSLALHAAIHSTISPDPTDSLSSFSSRGMTLDSNSKPDVSAPGQAIVSAWVGSGNKGVSYQGTSMATPHVAGLAALVIAKHPTWTPAMVKAAIVNNANTSVTVSGPGDLNIYAPTRAGAGRINAPATLRAGSIAKSSATNGSVSVSFGMVETDSTTTVHQDVVVTNMRLTSPATYSVGYTPITDVPGATFTVNPTSIKVAPGRSITVRVTLTAVAKDLLHSLDRTLDLDPAGTGETRDWLTIASGLLRFTPIRGTGGAGMRLPVSAAPRPVSTMKAPASVDAVQTTTSGAFTGTINMSGTGLSNIAPSPAPSYVTEKSYASFFQLLGSSPEMPDCSDTVQEDCIPFEDGRAADLEYFGYAVDSDYAYFGIATYGPWRTAADISSFEVDIDTTGDGVADLATINTREYSDTDGTDVFVAETYALPYTDGDDPIDTELINAVDGSTDTSKIHGDVMILPIARSVLDPLVTYNSGRLLLKVGVTANSMVADVTDSIGMTESGDVNLRVGYAEPNVTVLGTSSVLSESLAILLDEPTSASYSVSMRSDGPSTAKLLVFHHANASGSRADVISVARKFGTTSTLTLDPSQVTSAQRGTARVIVTATSGTPTGRVQILEGSTIVATGTLVSGAVAITLPRLSVGRHDLVAYYVGNSTFAATSSPFKRLKVTAP
;
A
#
# COMPACT_ATOMS: atom_id res chain seq x y z
N MET A 1 48.26 0.52 9.41
CA MET A 1 46.83 0.35 9.76
C MET A 1 46.04 1.36 8.94
N LEU A 2 44.90 0.98 8.40
CA LEU A 2 44.07 1.86 7.56
C LEU A 2 42.65 1.93 8.15
N PHE A 3 42.05 3.11 8.13
CA PHE A 3 40.62 3.24 8.40
C PHE A 3 39.86 2.80 7.14
N TRP A 4 38.78 2.04 7.31
CA TRP A 4 37.93 1.57 6.22
C TRP A 4 36.46 1.68 6.58
N ASP A 5 35.71 2.29 5.67
CA ASP A 5 34.28 2.55 5.77
C ASP A 5 33.70 2.51 4.36
N ASP A 6 32.69 1.66 4.13
CA ASP A 6 32.01 1.56 2.84
C ASP A 6 31.03 2.72 2.58
N THR A 7 30.79 3.59 3.56
CA THR A 7 29.78 4.67 3.49
C THR A 7 30.34 6.05 3.12
N SER A 8 31.63 6.16 2.78
CA SER A 8 32.25 7.45 2.46
C SER A 8 32.88 7.44 1.06
N GLU A 9 32.84 8.60 0.38
CA GLU A 9 33.51 8.93 -0.89
C GLU A 9 35.06 8.82 -0.85
N ASN A 10 35.62 7.99 0.03
CA ASN A 10 37.06 7.76 0.15
C ASN A 10 37.53 6.76 -0.92
N PHE A 11 38.16 7.35 -1.95
CA PHE A 11 38.66 6.85 -3.23
C PHE A 11 39.47 5.53 -3.33
N CYS A 12 39.50 4.62 -2.33
CA CYS A 12 40.09 3.30 -2.55
C CYS A 12 39.44 2.19 -1.70
N GLY A 13 38.73 1.26 -2.35
CA GLY A 13 38.20 0.06 -1.69
C GLY A 13 39.30 -0.79 -1.03
N SER A 14 38.92 -1.69 -0.12
CA SER A 14 39.83 -2.52 0.70
C SER A 14 40.94 -3.21 -0.10
N ARG A 15 40.65 -3.62 -1.34
CA ARG A 15 41.61 -4.15 -2.32
C ARG A 15 42.72 -3.16 -2.67
N GLN A 16 42.36 -1.97 -3.12
CA GLN A 16 43.32 -0.95 -3.55
C GLN A 16 44.12 -0.42 -2.36
N ALA A 17 43.48 -0.31 -1.19
CA ALA A 17 44.12 0.03 0.07
C ALA A 17 45.19 -0.99 0.48
N ALA A 18 44.89 -2.30 0.39
CA ALA A 18 45.85 -3.37 0.68
C ALA A 18 47.01 -3.39 -0.35
N GLN A 19 46.72 -3.14 -1.63
CA GLN A 19 47.76 -3.02 -2.66
C GLN A 19 48.68 -1.82 -2.41
N ASN A 20 48.14 -0.67 -2.04
CA ASN A 20 48.93 0.52 -1.72
C ASN A 20 49.82 0.28 -0.50
N ALA A 21 49.29 -0.37 0.55
CA ALA A 21 50.07 -0.75 1.72
C ALA A 21 51.23 -1.69 1.37
N ARG A 22 50.99 -2.67 0.47
CA ARG A 22 52.04 -3.54 -0.04
C ARG A 22 53.09 -2.76 -0.84
N LEU A 23 52.68 -1.88 -1.75
CA LEU A 23 53.60 -1.04 -2.54
C LEU A 23 54.45 -0.14 -1.63
N ALA A 24 53.93 0.25 -0.48
CA ALA A 24 54.65 0.96 0.57
C ALA A 24 55.54 0.06 1.46
N GLY A 25 55.61 -1.25 1.20
CA GLY A 25 56.48 -2.20 1.90
C GLY A 25 55.86 -2.86 3.14
N ALA A 26 54.55 -2.75 3.36
CA ALA A 26 53.90 -3.38 4.50
C ALA A 26 53.91 -4.91 4.40
N SER A 27 54.19 -5.59 5.52
CA SER A 27 54.12 -7.06 5.61
C SER A 27 52.71 -7.61 5.86
N GLY A 28 51.73 -6.72 6.06
CA GLY A 28 50.33 -7.02 6.34
C GLY A 28 49.54 -5.74 6.58
N VAL A 29 48.22 -5.82 6.55
CA VAL A 29 47.32 -4.69 6.78
C VAL A 29 46.26 -5.06 7.81
N ILE A 30 46.01 -4.14 8.75
CA ILE A 30 44.85 -4.18 9.65
C ILE A 30 43.98 -3.00 9.26
N PHE A 31 42.73 -3.29 8.93
CA PHE A 31 41.69 -2.31 8.69
C PHE A 31 40.88 -2.12 9.97
N ALA A 32 40.64 -0.88 10.35
CA ALA A 32 39.68 -0.55 11.40
C ALA A 32 38.41 -0.01 10.74
N SER A 33 37.28 -0.62 11.08
CA SER A 33 35.96 -0.15 10.68
C SER A 33 35.19 0.40 11.87
N ALA A 34 34.52 1.53 11.67
CA ALA A 34 33.57 2.07 12.63
C ALA A 34 32.23 1.31 12.63
N GLN A 35 31.99 0.44 11.63
CA GLN A 35 30.74 -0.33 11.52
C GLN A 35 30.62 -1.33 12.68
N THR A 36 29.39 -1.47 13.19
CA THR A 36 29.03 -2.43 14.25
C THR A 36 28.52 -3.76 13.70
N GLU A 37 28.14 -3.80 12.43
CA GLU A 37 27.69 -5.00 11.73
C GLU A 37 28.86 -5.94 11.41
N PRO A 38 28.64 -7.27 11.41
CA PRO A 38 29.66 -8.22 10.97
C PRO A 38 29.98 -7.99 9.50
N VAL A 39 31.19 -7.50 9.23
CA VAL A 39 31.72 -7.35 7.86
C VAL A 39 31.59 -8.70 7.16
N PRO A 40 30.87 -8.79 6.03
CA PRO A 40 30.75 -10.04 5.30
C PRO A 40 32.15 -10.53 4.95
N VAL A 41 32.53 -11.68 5.48
CA VAL A 41 33.71 -12.38 4.99
C VAL A 41 33.28 -12.99 3.66
N TYR A 42 33.25 -12.17 2.60
CA TYR A 42 33.01 -12.67 1.25
C TYR A 42 34.03 -13.76 0.95
N GLY A 43 33.55 -14.89 0.44
CA GLY A 43 34.40 -16.01 0.00
C GLY A 43 35.40 -15.60 -1.08
N ASP A 44 35.08 -14.53 -1.82
CA ASP A 44 36.01 -13.78 -2.63
C ASP A 44 36.60 -12.67 -1.76
N GLY A 45 37.58 -13.09 -0.95
CA GLY A 45 38.09 -12.41 0.23
C GLY A 45 38.10 -10.89 0.23
N PHE A 46 37.92 -10.36 1.44
CA PHE A 46 38.51 -9.11 1.87
C PHE A 46 39.97 -9.00 1.34
N ALA A 47 40.20 -8.09 0.37
CA ALA A 47 41.45 -7.95 -0.39
C ALA A 47 41.86 -9.13 -1.34
N ALA A 48 40.94 -10.00 -1.77
CA ALA A 48 41.22 -11.11 -2.67
C ALA A 48 41.18 -10.76 -4.16
N THR A 49 41.92 -11.56 -4.92
CA THR A 49 42.26 -11.41 -6.34
C THR A 49 41.44 -12.37 -7.21
N GLU A 50 40.76 -11.86 -8.23
CA GLU A 50 40.54 -12.65 -9.45
C GLU A 50 41.90 -12.98 -10.09
N THR A 51 42.05 -14.21 -10.56
CA THR A 51 43.23 -14.72 -11.27
C THR A 51 43.58 -13.89 -12.52
N PRO A 52 44.88 -13.69 -12.86
CA PRO A 52 46.07 -14.31 -12.26
C PRO A 52 46.67 -13.51 -11.08
N PRO A 53 47.45 -14.17 -10.21
CA PRO A 53 47.75 -13.70 -8.86
C PRO A 53 48.84 -12.63 -8.81
N VAL A 54 48.63 -11.62 -7.96
CA VAL A 54 49.72 -10.79 -7.42
C VAL A 54 49.71 -11.03 -5.92
N ASP A 55 50.79 -11.60 -5.37
CA ASP A 55 50.93 -12.03 -3.97
C ASP A 55 50.23 -11.08 -2.98
N PRO A 56 49.14 -11.52 -2.30
CA PRO A 56 48.45 -10.70 -1.32
C PRO A 56 49.23 -10.67 0.00
N ILE A 57 49.31 -9.49 0.62
CA ILE A 57 49.76 -9.36 2.02
C ILE A 57 48.60 -9.77 2.96
N PRO A 58 48.87 -10.40 4.12
CA PRO A 58 47.83 -10.72 5.10
C PRO A 58 46.99 -9.50 5.47
N ALA A 59 45.66 -9.62 5.38
CA ALA A 59 44.72 -8.55 5.69
C ALA A 59 43.77 -8.99 6.81
N PHE A 60 43.59 -8.13 7.81
CA PHE A 60 42.68 -8.34 8.93
C PHE A 60 41.75 -7.13 9.06
N ILE A 61 40.53 -7.34 9.53
CA ILE A 61 39.62 -6.27 9.89
C ILE A 61 39.25 -6.36 11.36
N ILE A 62 39.22 -5.21 12.03
CA ILE A 62 38.72 -5.02 13.39
C ILE A 62 37.57 -4.02 13.28
N ALA A 63 36.39 -4.40 13.79
CA ALA A 63 35.17 -3.60 13.69
C ALA A 63 34.67 -3.17 15.08
N GLY A 64 33.74 -2.20 15.09
CA GLY A 64 33.03 -1.75 16.28
C GLY A 64 33.92 -1.10 17.36
N PRO A 65 33.55 -1.18 18.65
CA PRO A 65 34.25 -0.49 19.74
C PRO A 65 35.73 -0.88 19.86
N MET A 66 36.08 -2.10 19.48
CA MET A 66 37.47 -2.57 19.49
C MET A 66 38.34 -1.86 18.45
N ALA A 67 37.78 -1.44 17.32
CA ALA A 67 38.49 -0.68 16.31
C ALA A 67 38.92 0.69 16.85
N PHE A 68 38.04 1.37 17.58
CA PHE A 68 38.33 2.66 18.23
C PHE A 68 39.38 2.52 19.34
N VAL A 69 39.27 1.49 20.18
CA VAL A 69 40.29 1.19 21.21
C VAL A 69 41.64 0.90 20.57
N PHE A 70 41.69 0.10 19.50
CA PHE A 70 42.94 -0.18 18.78
C PHE A 70 43.52 1.09 18.14
N LEU A 71 42.71 1.88 17.42
CA LEU A 71 43.15 3.12 16.77
C LEU A 71 43.70 4.17 17.76
N THR A 72 43.15 4.23 18.97
CA THR A 72 43.55 5.22 19.99
C THR A 72 44.71 4.76 20.88
N THR A 73 45.04 3.47 20.87
CA THR A 73 46.14 2.91 21.68
C THR A 73 47.41 2.62 20.88
N MET A 74 47.37 2.62 19.55
CA MET A 74 48.55 2.42 18.72
C MET A 74 49.37 3.69 18.53
N ASP A 75 50.67 3.59 18.78
CA ASP A 75 51.69 4.56 18.42
C ASP A 75 52.84 3.89 17.64
N SER A 76 53.87 4.66 17.25
CA SER A 76 55.04 4.14 16.55
C SER A 76 55.88 3.14 17.37
N ALA A 77 55.60 2.96 18.66
CA ALA A 77 56.29 2.02 19.56
C ALA A 77 55.46 0.76 19.85
N THR A 78 54.19 0.73 19.43
CA THR A 78 53.27 -0.38 19.67
C THR A 78 53.56 -1.53 18.72
N THR A 79 53.93 -2.69 19.27
CA THR A 79 54.11 -3.93 18.50
C THR A 79 52.86 -4.78 18.58
N VAL A 80 52.25 -5.09 17.44
CA VAL A 80 51.11 -6.00 17.33
C VAL A 80 51.61 -7.35 16.88
N GLU A 81 51.53 -8.35 17.75
CA GLU A 81 51.85 -9.72 17.37
C GLU A 81 50.61 -10.41 16.79
N VAL A 82 50.64 -10.67 15.48
CA VAL A 82 49.61 -11.42 14.79
C VAL A 82 50.08 -12.87 14.67
N ASN A 83 49.53 -13.76 15.49
CA ASN A 83 49.88 -15.18 15.44
C ASN A 83 49.10 -15.89 14.32
N SER A 84 49.72 -16.02 13.14
CA SER A 84 49.20 -16.80 12.02
C SER A 84 49.77 -18.23 12.02
N SER A 85 49.46 -19.05 13.03
CA SER A 85 49.89 -20.45 12.99
C SER A 85 49.12 -21.23 11.90
N LEU A 86 49.80 -22.05 11.10
CA LEU A 86 49.17 -22.96 10.13
C LEU A 86 48.24 -24.00 10.81
N ALA A 87 48.34 -24.21 12.13
CA ALA A 87 47.39 -25.00 12.90
C ALA A 87 46.00 -24.34 12.99
N LEU A 88 45.91 -23.02 12.82
CA LEU A 88 44.67 -22.24 12.82
C LEU A 88 43.99 -22.17 11.43
N HIS A 89 44.65 -22.57 10.35
CA HIS A 89 44.06 -22.64 9.00
C HIS A 89 43.05 -23.78 8.84
N ALA A 90 43.15 -24.83 9.66
CA ALA A 90 42.27 -26.01 9.65
C ALA A 90 41.35 -26.08 10.88
N ALA A 91 41.57 -25.22 11.87
CA ALA A 91 40.62 -25.05 12.97
C ALA A 91 39.54 -24.10 12.46
N ILE A 92 38.32 -24.63 12.29
CA ILE A 92 37.09 -23.84 12.12
C ILE A 92 37.18 -22.69 13.12
N HIS A 93 37.41 -21.46 12.62
CA HIS A 93 37.25 -20.30 13.45
C HIS A 93 35.82 -20.36 13.96
N SER A 94 35.62 -20.27 15.27
CA SER A 94 34.33 -19.83 15.76
C SER A 94 34.12 -18.45 15.13
N THR A 95 33.41 -18.39 14.02
CA THR A 95 32.92 -17.12 13.51
C THR A 95 31.87 -16.68 14.52
N ILE A 96 32.29 -15.88 15.49
CA ILE A 96 31.41 -15.30 16.49
C ILE A 96 30.79 -14.10 15.79
N SER A 97 29.51 -14.22 15.39
CA SER A 97 28.74 -13.03 15.06
C SER A 97 28.58 -12.19 16.33
N PRO A 98 28.73 -10.86 16.29
CA PRO A 98 28.34 -10.00 17.40
C PRO A 98 26.82 -10.04 17.63
N ASP A 99 26.05 -10.52 16.65
CA ASP A 99 24.60 -10.62 16.77
C ASP A 99 24.17 -11.56 17.89
N PRO A 100 23.09 -11.20 18.61
CA PRO A 100 22.51 -12.09 19.59
C PRO A 100 22.18 -13.46 18.97
N THR A 101 22.46 -14.54 19.71
CA THR A 101 22.00 -15.87 19.28
C THR A 101 20.48 -15.86 19.12
N ASP A 102 19.94 -16.64 18.20
CA ASP A 102 18.48 -16.72 17.99
C ASP A 102 17.82 -15.35 17.71
N SER A 103 18.55 -14.46 17.04
CA SER A 103 18.02 -13.29 16.34
C SER A 103 17.84 -13.56 14.84
N LEU A 104 17.23 -12.60 14.14
CA LEU A 104 17.04 -12.66 12.69
C LEU A 104 18.11 -11.80 12.01
N SER A 105 18.76 -12.31 10.96
CA SER A 105 19.67 -11.51 10.15
C SER A 105 18.89 -10.45 9.35
N SER A 106 19.47 -9.26 9.16
CA SER A 106 18.85 -8.12 8.47
C SER A 106 18.33 -8.47 7.06
N PHE A 107 19.13 -9.22 6.29
CA PHE A 107 18.82 -9.68 4.93
C PHE A 107 17.69 -10.73 4.84
N SER A 108 17.16 -11.23 5.97
CA SER A 108 16.10 -12.25 5.93
C SER A 108 14.80 -11.64 5.41
N SER A 109 14.32 -12.12 4.26
CA SER A 109 13.08 -11.64 3.64
C SER A 109 11.87 -11.73 4.58
N ARG A 110 10.93 -10.80 4.41
CA ARG A 110 9.69 -10.67 5.18
C ARG A 110 8.51 -11.14 4.33
N GLY A 111 7.54 -11.81 4.96
CA GLY A 111 6.24 -12.08 4.34
C GLY A 111 5.28 -10.90 4.47
N MET A 112 4.03 -11.02 4.01
CA MET A 112 3.36 -12.24 3.56
C MET A 112 3.73 -12.63 2.13
N THR A 113 3.34 -13.83 1.70
CA THR A 113 3.46 -14.20 0.28
C THR A 113 2.52 -13.38 -0.58
N LEU A 114 2.67 -13.61 -1.88
CA LEU A 114 1.75 -13.17 -2.89
C LEU A 114 0.26 -13.48 -2.49
N ASP A 115 -0.13 -14.73 -2.26
CA ASP A 115 -1.55 -15.01 -1.91
C ASP A 115 -1.92 -14.71 -0.43
N SER A 116 -1.24 -13.73 0.21
CA SER A 116 -1.39 -13.36 1.61
C SER A 116 -1.28 -14.57 2.56
N ASN A 117 -0.38 -15.51 2.25
CA ASN A 117 -0.03 -16.61 3.14
C ASN A 117 1.13 -16.23 4.06
N SER A 118 1.08 -16.73 5.29
CA SER A 118 2.14 -16.54 6.27
C SER A 118 3.45 -17.20 5.82
N LYS A 119 4.51 -16.41 5.64
CA LYS A 119 5.88 -16.86 5.36
C LYS A 119 6.90 -15.95 6.06
N PRO A 120 8.12 -16.45 6.37
CA PRO A 120 8.62 -17.81 6.13
C PRO A 120 7.93 -18.88 7.00
N ASP A 121 8.15 -20.18 6.73
CA ASP A 121 7.55 -21.26 7.55
C ASP A 121 8.29 -21.47 8.88
N VAL A 122 9.62 -21.37 8.87
CA VAL A 122 10.53 -21.57 10.00
C VAL A 122 11.81 -20.76 9.80
N SER A 123 12.58 -20.57 10.86
CA SER A 123 13.94 -20.03 10.83
C SER A 123 14.99 -21.13 11.01
N ALA A 124 16.20 -20.92 10.48
CA ALA A 124 17.35 -21.80 10.68
C ALA A 124 18.65 -20.99 10.62
N PRO A 125 19.78 -21.51 11.16
CA PRO A 125 21.07 -20.82 11.10
C PRO A 125 21.48 -20.51 9.66
N GLY A 126 21.62 -19.23 9.33
CA GLY A 126 21.96 -18.76 7.98
C GLY A 126 23.12 -17.78 7.95
N GLN A 127 23.70 -17.41 9.09
CA GLN A 127 24.78 -16.43 9.17
C GLN A 127 26.07 -17.09 9.58
N ALA A 128 27.17 -16.71 8.94
CA ALA A 128 28.51 -17.22 9.22
C ALA A 128 28.60 -18.77 9.22
N ILE A 129 27.94 -19.40 8.25
CA ILE A 129 27.88 -20.86 8.12
C ILE A 129 29.10 -21.35 7.33
N VAL A 130 29.94 -22.15 7.97
CA VAL A 130 31.10 -22.79 7.33
C VAL A 130 30.67 -24.07 6.59
N SER A 131 31.00 -24.16 5.31
CA SER A 131 30.76 -25.34 4.46
C SER A 131 31.91 -25.56 3.48
N ALA A 132 31.86 -26.61 2.66
CA ALA A 132 32.92 -26.96 1.71
C ALA A 132 33.11 -25.88 0.62
N TRP A 133 34.37 -25.53 0.31
CA TRP A 133 34.71 -24.57 -0.74
C TRP A 133 35.07 -25.26 -2.06
N VAL A 134 34.43 -24.86 -3.15
CA VAL A 134 34.67 -25.42 -4.49
C VAL A 134 36.10 -25.17 -4.94
N GLY A 135 36.74 -26.16 -5.59
CA GLY A 135 38.12 -26.05 -6.08
C GLY A 135 39.21 -26.07 -4.99
N SER A 136 38.83 -26.07 -3.71
CA SER A 136 39.78 -26.01 -2.59
C SER A 136 40.42 -27.35 -2.21
N GLY A 137 39.88 -28.45 -2.73
CA GLY A 137 40.26 -29.82 -2.38
C GLY A 137 39.73 -30.28 -1.02
N ASN A 138 40.12 -29.60 0.07
CA ASN A 138 39.82 -30.02 1.44
C ASN A 138 39.48 -28.86 2.40
N LYS A 139 39.25 -27.64 1.91
CA LYS A 139 39.00 -26.47 2.76
C LYS A 139 37.52 -26.12 2.83
N GLY A 140 37.16 -25.39 3.88
CA GLY A 140 35.85 -24.76 4.01
C GLY A 140 35.89 -23.26 3.73
N VAL A 141 34.71 -22.68 3.48
CA VAL A 141 34.43 -21.25 3.37
C VAL A 141 33.24 -20.92 4.27
N SER A 142 33.20 -19.70 4.82
CA SER A 142 32.05 -19.18 5.54
C SER A 142 31.19 -18.34 4.61
N TYR A 143 29.88 -18.60 4.60
CA TYR A 143 28.90 -17.76 3.90
C TYR A 143 27.71 -17.41 4.79
N GLN A 144 26.95 -16.41 4.36
CA GLN A 144 25.70 -15.99 4.99
C GLN A 144 24.59 -15.88 3.95
N GLY A 145 23.35 -16.07 4.40
CA GLY A 145 22.16 -15.99 3.57
C GLY A 145 21.09 -17.00 3.99
N THR A 146 19.85 -16.75 3.58
CA THR A 146 18.78 -17.75 3.64
C THR A 146 19.12 -18.99 2.79
N SER A 147 19.99 -18.83 1.79
CA SER A 147 20.65 -19.92 1.05
C SER A 147 21.41 -20.90 1.96
N MET A 148 21.99 -20.44 3.08
CA MET A 148 22.71 -21.29 4.05
C MET A 148 21.76 -21.83 5.14
N ALA A 149 20.67 -21.14 5.43
CA ALA A 149 19.59 -21.64 6.29
C ALA A 149 18.83 -22.82 5.65
N THR A 150 18.56 -22.74 4.35
CA THR A 150 17.82 -23.74 3.57
C THR A 150 18.37 -25.18 3.70
N PRO A 151 19.67 -25.48 3.52
CA PRO A 151 20.21 -26.83 3.62
C PRO A 151 20.11 -27.43 5.04
N HIS A 152 20.08 -26.61 6.10
CA HIS A 152 19.81 -27.10 7.46
C HIS A 152 18.39 -27.68 7.57
N VAL A 153 17.40 -26.99 7.03
CA VAL A 153 16.00 -27.45 7.00
C VAL A 153 15.86 -28.67 6.09
N ALA A 154 16.52 -28.67 4.92
CA ALA A 154 16.51 -29.79 3.99
C ALA A 154 17.13 -31.06 4.60
N GLY A 155 18.26 -30.93 5.32
CA GLY A 155 18.88 -32.04 6.04
C GLY A 155 17.98 -32.59 7.15
N LEU A 156 17.29 -31.71 7.90
CA LEU A 156 16.29 -32.13 8.87
C LEU A 156 15.12 -32.87 8.20
N ALA A 157 14.60 -32.35 7.08
CA ALA A 157 13.56 -33.02 6.32
C ALA A 157 13.98 -34.43 5.87
N ALA A 158 15.22 -34.59 5.40
CA ALA A 158 15.77 -35.90 5.05
C ALA A 158 15.82 -36.86 6.25
N LEU A 159 16.22 -36.40 7.43
CA LEU A 159 16.19 -37.22 8.66
C LEU A 159 14.77 -37.63 9.06
N VAL A 160 13.79 -36.73 8.89
CA VAL A 160 12.37 -37.05 9.13
C VAL A 160 11.88 -38.09 8.14
N ILE A 161 12.21 -37.96 6.85
CA ILE A 161 11.86 -38.94 5.81
C ILE A 161 12.51 -40.30 6.10
N ALA A 162 13.79 -40.32 6.47
CA ALA A 162 14.50 -41.55 6.82
C ALA A 162 13.85 -42.27 8.02
N LYS A 163 13.38 -41.51 9.00
CA LYS A 163 12.66 -42.05 10.17
C LYS A 163 11.20 -42.45 9.84
N HIS A 164 10.57 -41.76 8.90
CA HIS A 164 9.18 -41.93 8.53
C HIS A 164 8.99 -42.05 7.00
N PRO A 165 9.39 -43.18 6.37
CA PRO A 165 9.46 -43.29 4.91
C PRO A 165 8.12 -43.17 4.17
N THR A 166 7.00 -43.32 4.88
CA THR A 166 5.65 -43.24 4.32
C THR A 166 4.98 -41.87 4.52
N TRP A 167 5.65 -40.92 5.20
CA TRP A 167 5.09 -39.59 5.40
C TRP A 167 5.14 -38.77 4.11
N THR A 168 4.06 -38.05 3.83
CA THR A 168 4.01 -37.13 2.69
C THR A 168 4.85 -35.87 2.98
N PRO A 169 5.26 -35.11 1.94
CA PRO A 169 5.98 -33.85 2.13
C PRO A 169 5.26 -32.87 3.07
N ALA A 170 3.92 -32.79 3.00
CA ALA A 170 3.13 -31.95 3.90
C ALA A 170 3.22 -32.41 5.37
N MET A 171 3.30 -33.72 5.63
CA MET A 171 3.47 -34.25 6.99
C MET A 171 4.88 -33.98 7.53
N VAL A 172 5.90 -34.12 6.69
CA VAL A 172 7.30 -33.77 7.01
C VAL A 172 7.40 -32.28 7.35
N LYS A 173 6.85 -31.41 6.49
CA LYS A 173 6.78 -29.97 6.72
C LYS A 173 6.04 -29.65 8.01
N ALA A 174 4.88 -30.27 8.24
CA ALA A 174 4.10 -30.06 9.46
C ALA A 174 4.92 -30.40 10.72
N ALA A 175 5.61 -31.53 10.74
CA ALA A 175 6.45 -31.90 11.88
C ALA A 175 7.57 -30.89 12.16
N ILE A 176 8.22 -30.35 11.11
CA ILE A 176 9.27 -29.34 11.24
C ILE A 176 8.69 -28.04 11.81
N VAL A 177 7.63 -27.50 11.18
CA VAL A 177 6.97 -26.26 11.62
C VAL A 177 6.44 -26.40 13.04
N ASN A 178 5.76 -27.50 13.35
CA ASN A 178 5.17 -27.77 14.67
C ASN A 178 6.20 -27.77 15.79
N ASN A 179 7.44 -28.21 15.50
CA ASN A 179 8.50 -28.41 16.48
C ASN A 179 9.64 -27.40 16.36
N ALA A 180 9.55 -26.41 15.48
CA ALA A 180 10.44 -25.26 15.44
C ALA A 180 10.16 -24.37 16.64
N ASN A 181 10.50 -24.86 17.84
CA ASN A 181 9.96 -24.41 19.12
C ASN A 181 10.84 -23.39 19.85
N THR A 182 11.96 -22.99 19.25
CA THR A 182 12.80 -21.89 19.73
C THR A 182 12.31 -20.58 19.12
N SER A 183 11.88 -19.62 19.94
CA SER A 183 11.47 -18.30 19.44
C SER A 183 12.69 -17.52 18.96
N VAL A 184 12.51 -16.74 17.89
CA VAL A 184 13.52 -15.80 17.38
C VAL A 184 13.13 -14.41 17.85
N THR A 185 14.09 -13.64 18.35
CA THR A 185 13.86 -12.39 19.07
C THR A 185 14.86 -11.32 18.66
N VAL A 186 14.54 -10.05 18.84
CA VAL A 186 15.44 -8.94 18.44
C VAL A 186 16.80 -9.02 19.15
N SER A 187 16.80 -9.21 20.48
CA SER A 187 18.01 -9.18 21.32
C SER A 187 18.46 -10.56 21.84
N GLY A 188 18.00 -11.64 21.21
CA GLY A 188 18.32 -13.02 21.61
C GLY A 188 17.55 -13.54 22.83
N PRO A 189 17.92 -14.71 23.38
CA PRO A 189 17.05 -15.49 24.28
C PRO A 189 16.74 -14.73 25.58
N GLY A 190 15.44 -14.65 25.91
CA GLY A 190 14.96 -13.93 27.09
C GLY A 190 14.38 -12.54 26.77
N ASP A 191 14.60 -12.04 25.56
CA ASP A 191 13.90 -10.87 25.03
C ASP A 191 12.41 -11.19 24.79
N LEU A 192 11.56 -10.21 25.12
CA LEU A 192 10.11 -10.29 24.92
C LEU A 192 9.68 -9.80 23.54
N ASN A 193 10.58 -9.16 22.79
CA ASN A 193 10.37 -8.74 21.40
C ASN A 193 10.60 -9.93 20.45
N ILE A 194 9.63 -10.83 20.42
CA ILE A 194 9.61 -11.99 19.53
C ILE A 194 9.23 -11.51 18.13
N TYR A 195 9.99 -11.89 17.12
CA TYR A 195 9.62 -11.61 15.72
C TYR A 195 8.30 -12.28 15.37
N ALA A 196 7.43 -11.55 14.66
CA ALA A 196 6.19 -12.10 14.16
C ALA A 196 6.40 -13.31 13.24
N PRO A 197 5.38 -14.16 13.06
CA PRO A 197 5.50 -15.29 12.15
C PRO A 197 5.76 -14.91 10.70
N THR A 198 5.41 -13.69 10.27
CA THR A 198 5.76 -13.15 8.95
C THR A 198 7.24 -12.78 8.80
N ARG A 199 8.02 -12.87 9.88
CA ARG A 199 9.48 -12.67 9.90
C ARG A 199 10.23 -13.95 10.21
N ALA A 200 9.82 -14.68 11.25
CA ALA A 200 10.55 -15.85 11.75
C ALA A 200 9.84 -17.20 11.54
N GLY A 201 8.64 -17.19 10.95
CA GLY A 201 7.78 -18.36 10.86
C GLY A 201 7.38 -18.89 12.23
N ALA A 202 7.34 -20.22 12.37
CA ALA A 202 7.10 -20.83 13.67
C ALA A 202 8.26 -20.61 14.66
N GLY A 203 9.40 -20.05 14.24
CA GLY A 203 10.65 -19.92 14.99
C GLY A 203 11.75 -20.83 14.46
N ARG A 204 12.87 -20.95 15.20
CA ARG A 204 14.02 -21.74 14.76
C ARG A 204 13.78 -23.25 14.88
N ILE A 205 14.20 -24.00 13.86
CA ILE A 205 14.11 -25.46 13.82
C ILE A 205 14.78 -26.15 15.02
N ASN A 206 14.16 -27.22 15.51
CA ASN A 206 14.68 -28.07 16.58
C ASN A 206 14.64 -29.54 16.14
N ALA A 207 15.78 -30.05 15.66
CA ALA A 207 15.87 -31.39 15.09
C ALA A 207 15.50 -32.51 16.10
N PRO A 208 16.03 -32.53 17.34
CA PRO A 208 15.62 -33.53 18.33
C PRO A 208 14.12 -33.51 18.67
N ALA A 209 13.49 -32.34 18.77
CA ALA A 209 12.05 -32.24 19.00
C ALA A 209 11.26 -32.76 17.79
N THR A 210 11.63 -32.33 16.59
CA THR A 210 11.01 -32.74 15.32
C THR A 210 11.05 -34.26 15.13
N LEU A 211 12.21 -34.90 15.35
CA LEU A 211 12.34 -36.34 15.22
C LEU A 211 11.58 -37.13 16.30
N ARG A 212 11.17 -36.48 17.40
CA ARG A 212 10.35 -37.09 18.46
C ARG A 212 8.87 -36.71 18.35
N ALA A 213 8.46 -36.06 17.27
CA ALA A 213 7.08 -35.70 17.02
C ALA A 213 6.19 -36.95 16.98
N GLY A 214 5.26 -37.07 17.94
CA GLY A 214 4.27 -38.14 17.94
C GLY A 214 2.90 -37.69 17.41
N SER A 215 2.72 -36.40 17.18
CA SER A 215 1.55 -35.81 16.53
C SER A 215 2.01 -34.75 15.55
N ILE A 216 1.16 -34.46 14.56
CA ILE A 216 1.32 -33.34 13.64
C ILE A 216 0.01 -32.55 13.58
N ALA A 217 0.11 -31.25 13.37
CA ALA A 217 -0.99 -30.34 13.15
C ALA A 217 -0.70 -29.51 11.90
N LYS A 218 -1.72 -29.34 11.05
CA LYS A 218 -1.62 -28.55 9.81
C LYS A 218 -2.95 -27.87 9.51
N SER A 219 -2.91 -26.70 8.86
CA SER A 219 -4.09 -26.11 8.25
C SER A 219 -4.77 -27.09 7.29
N SER A 220 -6.10 -27.02 7.20
CA SER A 220 -6.89 -27.73 6.21
C SER A 220 -6.89 -27.06 4.84
N ALA A 221 -6.22 -25.91 4.71
CA ALA A 221 -6.10 -25.19 3.44
C ALA A 221 -5.54 -26.10 2.33
N THR A 222 -6.10 -25.97 1.13
CA THR A 222 -5.77 -26.80 -0.04
C THR A 222 -4.44 -26.40 -0.70
N ASN A 223 -3.92 -25.22 -0.39
CA ASN A 223 -2.64 -24.68 -0.89
C ASN A 223 -1.39 -25.34 -0.27
N GLY A 224 -1.55 -26.39 0.53
CA GLY A 224 -0.42 -27.09 1.17
C GLY A 224 0.24 -26.31 2.31
N SER A 225 -0.36 -25.20 2.76
CA SER A 225 0.10 -24.46 3.93
C SER A 225 -0.04 -25.31 5.20
N VAL A 226 0.97 -25.23 6.07
CA VAL A 226 0.87 -25.77 7.44
C VAL A 226 0.31 -24.70 8.37
N SER A 227 0.76 -23.47 8.22
CA SER A 227 0.34 -22.29 8.97
C SER A 227 -1.10 -21.89 8.69
N VAL A 228 -1.73 -21.20 9.64
CA VAL A 228 -3.08 -20.63 9.48
C VAL A 228 -2.93 -19.17 9.04
N SER A 229 -3.38 -18.85 7.83
CA SER A 229 -3.29 -17.49 7.29
C SER A 229 -4.62 -17.05 6.73
N PHE A 230 -5.24 -16.05 7.33
CA PHE A 230 -6.54 -15.53 6.87
C PHE A 230 -6.41 -14.52 5.72
N GLY A 231 -5.19 -14.11 5.39
CA GLY A 231 -4.93 -13.08 4.38
C GLY A 231 -5.45 -11.71 4.79
N MET A 232 -5.71 -10.87 3.79
CA MET A 232 -6.39 -9.59 3.97
C MET A 232 -7.86 -9.83 4.35
N VAL A 233 -8.33 -9.13 5.39
CA VAL A 233 -9.72 -9.20 5.83
C VAL A 233 -10.26 -7.79 5.97
N GLU A 234 -10.80 -7.25 4.87
CA GLU A 234 -11.49 -5.96 4.84
C GLU A 234 -12.86 -6.06 5.54
N THR A 235 -13.20 -5.05 6.35
CA THR A 235 -14.48 -5.02 7.07
C THR A 235 -14.98 -3.60 7.31
N ASP A 236 -16.25 -3.37 7.03
CA ASP A 236 -16.97 -2.11 7.32
C ASP A 236 -17.71 -2.16 8.67
N SER A 237 -17.74 -3.32 9.32
CA SER A 237 -18.58 -3.60 10.48
C SER A 237 -17.95 -4.65 11.42
N THR A 238 -18.50 -5.87 11.48
CA THR A 238 -17.89 -6.97 12.23
C THR A 238 -17.86 -8.21 11.36
N THR A 239 -16.65 -8.63 10.98
CA THR A 239 -16.43 -9.81 10.16
C THR A 239 -15.88 -10.95 11.01
N THR A 240 -16.39 -12.16 10.83
CA THR A 240 -15.86 -13.36 11.46
C THR A 240 -15.55 -14.41 10.40
N VAL A 241 -14.31 -14.87 10.35
CA VAL A 241 -13.82 -15.89 9.43
C VAL A 241 -13.12 -17.00 10.20
N HIS A 242 -13.12 -18.22 9.64
CA HIS A 242 -12.58 -19.40 10.32
C HIS A 242 -11.69 -20.22 9.40
N GLN A 243 -10.67 -20.85 10.00
CA GLN A 243 -9.89 -21.90 9.37
C GLN A 243 -9.75 -23.08 10.31
N ASP A 244 -9.72 -24.27 9.72
CA ASP A 244 -9.63 -25.52 10.45
C ASP A 244 -8.19 -26.04 10.44
N VAL A 245 -7.75 -26.56 11.59
CA VAL A 245 -6.45 -27.20 11.78
C VAL A 245 -6.69 -28.67 12.08
N VAL A 246 -6.16 -29.53 11.22
CA VAL A 246 -6.25 -30.99 11.39
C VAL A 246 -5.07 -31.45 12.23
N VAL A 247 -5.38 -32.04 13.39
CA VAL A 247 -4.41 -32.61 14.32
C VAL A 247 -4.45 -34.13 14.21
N THR A 248 -3.35 -34.75 13.79
CA THR A 248 -3.22 -36.19 13.63
C THR A 248 -2.29 -36.76 14.68
N ASN A 249 -2.74 -37.82 15.37
CA ASN A 249 -1.88 -38.60 16.26
C ASN A 249 -1.17 -39.69 15.46
N MET A 250 0.15 -39.54 15.33
CA MET A 250 1.02 -40.46 14.58
C MET A 250 1.38 -41.71 15.38
N ARG A 251 1.09 -41.73 16.69
CA ARG A 251 1.27 -42.91 17.54
C ARG A 251 0.18 -43.94 17.24
N LEU A 252 0.56 -45.21 17.19
CA LEU A 252 -0.36 -46.32 16.87
C LEU A 252 -0.96 -47.01 18.10
N THR A 253 -0.38 -46.80 19.29
CA THR A 253 -0.75 -47.54 20.50
C THR A 253 -1.22 -46.68 21.66
N SER A 254 -0.98 -45.36 21.62
CA SER A 254 -1.32 -44.46 22.72
C SER A 254 -2.09 -43.21 22.25
N PRO A 255 -3.16 -42.81 22.96
CA PRO A 255 -3.86 -41.57 22.67
C PRO A 255 -2.97 -40.36 23.01
N ALA A 256 -3.23 -39.23 22.35
CA ALA A 256 -2.57 -37.97 22.63
C ALA A 256 -3.61 -36.93 23.07
N THR A 257 -3.36 -36.26 24.19
CA THR A 257 -4.26 -35.24 24.74
C THR A 257 -3.52 -33.91 24.84
N TYR A 258 -4.10 -32.86 24.27
CA TYR A 258 -3.51 -31.51 24.27
C TYR A 258 -4.52 -30.50 24.78
N SER A 259 -4.04 -29.54 25.58
CA SER A 259 -4.71 -28.25 25.72
C SER A 259 -4.33 -27.38 24.53
N VAL A 260 -5.31 -26.67 23.97
CA VAL A 260 -5.17 -25.85 22.78
C VAL A 260 -5.42 -24.40 23.15
N GLY A 261 -4.51 -23.53 22.77
CA GLY A 261 -4.60 -22.09 23.03
C GLY A 261 -3.91 -21.27 21.95
N TYR A 262 -4.24 -19.99 21.89
CA TYR A 262 -3.58 -19.01 21.04
C TYR A 262 -2.70 -18.09 21.90
N THR A 263 -1.50 -17.80 21.43
CA THR A 263 -0.59 -16.83 22.06
C THR A 263 -0.29 -15.72 21.06
N PRO A 264 -0.76 -14.48 21.30
CA PRO A 264 -0.45 -13.37 20.42
C PRO A 264 1.04 -13.03 20.42
N ILE A 265 1.53 -12.51 19.28
CA ILE A 265 2.83 -11.89 19.12
C ILE A 265 2.63 -10.42 18.69
N THR A 266 1.83 -10.20 17.65
CA THR A 266 1.39 -8.87 17.21
C THR A 266 -0.09 -8.72 17.52
N ASP A 267 -0.41 -7.93 18.54
CA ASP A 267 -1.78 -7.58 18.90
C ASP A 267 -2.25 -6.41 18.04
N VAL A 268 -3.44 -6.56 17.43
CA VAL A 268 -4.12 -5.49 16.68
C VAL A 268 -5.46 -5.25 17.37
N PRO A 269 -5.72 -4.05 17.92
CA PRO A 269 -7.02 -3.70 18.47
C PRO A 269 -8.15 -4.00 17.48
N GLY A 270 -9.31 -4.47 17.97
CA GLY A 270 -10.42 -4.88 17.10
C GLY A 270 -10.26 -6.25 16.42
N ALA A 271 -9.07 -6.86 16.44
CA ALA A 271 -8.83 -8.21 15.88
C ALA A 271 -8.60 -9.24 17.00
N THR A 272 -9.34 -10.34 16.99
CA THR A 272 -9.22 -11.39 18.00
C THR A 272 -9.19 -12.77 17.39
N PHE A 273 -8.26 -13.61 17.87
CA PHE A 273 -8.21 -15.03 17.52
C PHE A 273 -8.76 -15.88 18.65
N THR A 274 -9.72 -16.76 18.33
CA THR A 274 -10.24 -17.76 19.27
C THR A 274 -10.10 -19.17 18.72
N VAL A 275 -10.06 -20.16 19.61
CA VAL A 275 -9.85 -21.56 19.24
C VAL A 275 -10.94 -22.45 19.83
N ASN A 276 -11.43 -23.40 19.05
CA ASN A 276 -12.43 -24.37 19.50
C ASN A 276 -12.18 -25.76 18.89
N PRO A 277 -12.14 -26.84 19.69
CA PRO A 277 -12.17 -26.87 21.15
C PRO A 277 -10.81 -26.47 21.78
N THR A 278 -10.83 -26.02 23.04
CA THR A 278 -9.61 -25.67 23.81
C THR A 278 -8.90 -26.87 24.46
N SER A 279 -9.45 -28.08 24.26
CA SER A 279 -8.85 -29.34 24.69
C SER A 279 -9.26 -30.44 23.72
N ILE A 280 -8.29 -31.26 23.31
CA ILE A 280 -8.49 -32.36 22.37
C ILE A 280 -7.90 -33.65 22.92
N LYS A 281 -8.57 -34.76 22.65
CA LYS A 281 -8.04 -36.12 22.84
C LYS A 281 -8.11 -36.85 21.51
N VAL A 282 -6.96 -37.21 20.98
CA VAL A 282 -6.80 -37.83 19.66
C VAL A 282 -6.43 -39.30 19.84
N ALA A 283 -7.30 -40.19 19.41
CA ALA A 283 -7.05 -41.63 19.43
C ALA A 283 -5.83 -42.01 18.57
N PRO A 284 -5.17 -43.14 18.83
CA PRO A 284 -4.01 -43.59 18.04
C PRO A 284 -4.35 -43.68 16.55
N GLY A 285 -3.50 -43.12 15.68
CA GLY A 285 -3.68 -43.12 14.22
C GLY A 285 -4.90 -42.34 13.71
N ARG A 286 -5.57 -41.53 14.55
CA ARG A 286 -6.75 -40.74 14.18
C ARG A 286 -6.42 -39.25 14.11
N SER A 287 -7.36 -38.50 13.53
CA SER A 287 -7.32 -37.05 13.44
C SER A 287 -8.52 -36.41 14.13
N ILE A 288 -8.35 -35.18 14.61
CA ILE A 288 -9.41 -34.28 15.06
C ILE A 288 -9.19 -32.90 14.46
N THR A 289 -10.25 -32.11 14.32
CA THR A 289 -10.18 -30.73 13.83
C THR A 289 -10.28 -29.76 15.00
N VAL A 290 -9.43 -28.72 14.95
CA VAL A 290 -9.54 -27.52 15.79
C VAL A 290 -9.83 -26.35 14.88
N ARG A 291 -10.89 -25.60 15.17
CA ARG A 291 -11.22 -24.36 14.49
C ARG A 291 -10.49 -23.18 15.10
N VAL A 292 -9.83 -22.40 14.27
CA VAL A 292 -9.29 -21.08 14.59
C VAL A 292 -10.23 -20.05 13.97
N THR A 293 -10.67 -19.09 14.76
CA THR A 293 -11.59 -18.02 14.37
C THR A 293 -10.86 -16.70 14.46
N LEU A 294 -10.93 -15.88 13.42
CA LEU A 294 -10.66 -14.44 13.50
C LEU A 294 -11.99 -13.70 13.58
N THR A 295 -12.11 -12.79 14.54
CA THR A 295 -13.15 -11.76 14.56
C THR A 295 -12.49 -10.40 14.46
N ALA A 296 -12.87 -9.61 13.45
CA ALA A 296 -12.40 -8.26 13.19
C ALA A 296 -13.58 -7.27 13.34
N VAL A 297 -13.40 -6.21 14.13
CA VAL A 297 -14.42 -5.20 14.43
C VAL A 297 -13.93 -3.85 13.89
N ALA A 298 -14.49 -3.40 12.77
CA ALA A 298 -14.03 -2.25 11.99
C ALA A 298 -13.77 -1.00 12.82
N LYS A 299 -14.72 -0.59 13.67
CA LYS A 299 -14.59 0.61 14.53
C LYS A 299 -13.47 0.56 15.58
N ASP A 300 -12.94 -0.63 15.86
CA ASP A 300 -11.91 -0.86 16.87
C ASP A 300 -10.55 -1.20 16.23
N LEU A 301 -10.50 -1.42 14.90
CA LEU A 301 -9.26 -1.67 14.16
C LEU A 301 -8.42 -0.40 14.07
N LEU A 302 -7.10 -0.55 14.23
CA LEU A 302 -6.12 0.54 14.20
C LEU A 302 -4.90 0.10 13.38
N HIS A 303 -4.23 1.08 12.74
CA HIS A 303 -3.00 0.88 11.99
C HIS A 303 -1.83 0.55 12.93
N SER A 304 -1.72 -0.73 13.29
CA SER A 304 -0.89 -1.21 14.39
C SER A 304 0.45 -1.71 13.88
N LEU A 305 1.52 -1.25 14.52
CA LEU A 305 2.89 -1.62 14.17
C LEU A 305 3.33 -2.91 14.88
N ASP A 306 4.04 -3.78 14.15
CA ASP A 306 4.82 -4.85 14.75
C ASP A 306 5.97 -4.25 15.58
N ARG A 307 6.09 -4.64 16.85
CA ARG A 307 7.09 -4.09 17.78
C ARG A 307 8.55 -4.32 17.36
N THR A 308 8.78 -5.21 16.40
CA THR A 308 10.10 -5.53 15.85
C THR A 308 10.40 -4.77 14.54
N LEU A 309 9.47 -3.95 14.05
CA LEU A 309 9.69 -3.06 12.91
C LEU A 309 10.32 -1.74 13.39
N ASP A 310 11.37 -1.35 12.68
CA ASP A 310 11.90 0.01 12.72
C ASP A 310 11.08 0.89 11.76
N LEU A 311 10.66 2.06 12.23
CA LEU A 311 9.82 3.00 11.49
C LEU A 311 10.62 3.83 10.49
N ASP A 312 11.89 4.11 10.79
CA ASP A 312 12.78 4.89 9.95
C ASP A 312 14.15 4.18 9.89
N PRO A 313 14.22 3.04 9.17
CA PRO A 313 15.44 2.24 9.10
C PRO A 313 16.59 2.96 8.38
N ALA A 314 16.31 3.98 7.55
CA ALA A 314 17.33 4.75 6.84
C ALA A 314 17.78 6.01 7.60
N GLY A 315 17.04 6.43 8.64
CA GLY A 315 17.32 7.66 9.38
C GLY A 315 17.04 8.93 8.58
N THR A 316 16.18 8.87 7.56
CA THR A 316 15.86 10.00 6.67
C THR A 316 14.85 10.96 7.31
N GLY A 317 14.18 10.53 8.38
CA GLY A 317 13.05 11.22 8.99
C GLY A 317 11.71 10.83 8.38
N GLU A 318 11.70 10.03 7.31
CA GLU A 318 10.49 9.53 6.67
C GLU A 318 10.07 8.18 7.27
N THR A 319 8.80 8.07 7.61
CA THR A 319 8.25 6.82 8.14
C THR A 319 8.03 5.84 6.99
N ARG A 320 8.49 4.61 7.14
CA ARG A 320 8.13 3.53 6.22
C ARG A 320 6.65 3.23 6.20
N ASP A 321 6.13 2.75 5.08
CA ASP A 321 4.83 2.09 5.01
C ASP A 321 4.88 0.67 5.59
N TRP A 322 3.79 0.23 6.21
CA TRP A 322 3.66 -1.15 6.69
C TRP A 322 2.24 -1.70 6.55
N LEU A 323 2.15 -3.03 6.52
CA LEU A 323 0.89 -3.74 6.62
C LEU A 323 0.60 -4.08 8.08
N THR A 324 -0.57 -3.71 8.58
CA THR A 324 -1.05 -4.14 9.90
C THR A 324 -1.36 -5.64 9.87
N ILE A 325 -0.60 -6.44 10.62
CA ILE A 325 -0.75 -7.91 10.66
C ILE A 325 -0.98 -8.38 12.10
N ALA A 326 -2.20 -8.82 12.41
CA ALA A 326 -2.51 -9.52 13.65
C ALA A 326 -1.89 -10.92 13.59
N SER A 327 -1.02 -11.26 14.55
CA SER A 327 -0.20 -12.45 14.43
C SER A 327 0.11 -13.14 15.76
N GLY A 328 0.33 -14.45 15.72
CA GLY A 328 0.71 -15.21 16.90
C GLY A 328 0.91 -16.70 16.63
N LEU A 329 0.87 -17.49 17.70
CA LEU A 329 1.11 -18.93 17.66
C LEU A 329 -0.08 -19.70 18.25
N LEU A 330 -0.66 -20.60 17.45
CA LEU A 330 -1.53 -21.66 17.95
C LEU A 330 -0.67 -22.70 18.66
N ARG A 331 -0.95 -23.00 19.93
CA ARG A 331 -0.17 -23.92 20.77
C ARG A 331 -0.98 -25.14 21.18
N PHE A 332 -0.34 -26.30 21.08
CA PHE A 332 -0.83 -27.58 21.58
C PHE A 332 0.08 -28.05 22.71
N THR A 333 -0.37 -27.84 23.95
CA THR A 333 0.38 -28.21 25.15
C THR A 333 -0.01 -29.61 25.60
N PRO A 334 0.93 -30.57 25.66
CA PRO A 334 0.61 -31.95 26.02
C PRO A 334 0.13 -32.03 27.47
N ILE A 335 -1.02 -32.67 27.69
CA ILE A 335 -1.53 -32.97 29.02
C ILE A 335 -0.84 -34.24 29.54
N ARG A 336 -0.64 -34.33 30.86
CA ARG A 336 0.00 -35.47 31.56
C ARG A 336 -0.47 -36.81 31.00
N GLY A 337 0.48 -37.65 30.59
CA GLY A 337 0.24 -38.95 29.94
C GLY A 337 0.44 -38.93 28.42
N THR A 338 0.52 -37.76 27.79
CA THR A 338 0.92 -37.60 26.39
C THR A 338 2.44 -37.49 26.30
N GLY A 339 3.11 -38.51 25.76
CA GLY A 339 4.56 -38.48 25.57
C GLY A 339 4.97 -37.67 24.34
N GLY A 340 5.95 -36.77 24.47
CA GLY A 340 6.47 -35.91 23.38
C GLY A 340 6.47 -34.42 23.73
N ALA A 341 7.01 -33.60 22.85
CA ALA A 341 6.97 -32.13 22.98
C ALA A 341 5.60 -31.58 22.54
N GLY A 342 5.29 -30.34 22.95
CA GLY A 342 4.15 -29.61 22.41
C GLY A 342 4.37 -29.17 20.96
N MET A 343 3.29 -28.84 20.27
CA MET A 343 3.30 -28.36 18.89
C MET A 343 2.92 -26.87 18.85
N ARG A 344 3.43 -26.13 17.87
CA ARG A 344 2.98 -24.75 17.59
C ARG A 344 2.83 -24.45 16.10
N LEU A 345 1.91 -23.57 15.72
CA LEU A 345 1.72 -23.14 14.34
C LEU A 345 1.56 -21.62 14.29
N PRO A 346 2.16 -20.96 13.28
CA PRO A 346 1.82 -19.58 12.94
C PRO A 346 0.33 -19.39 12.68
N VAL A 347 -0.21 -18.30 13.20
CA VAL A 347 -1.51 -17.75 12.85
C VAL A 347 -1.32 -16.29 12.49
N SER A 348 -1.83 -15.85 11.33
CA SER A 348 -1.76 -14.46 10.90
C SER A 348 -2.99 -14.03 10.12
N ALA A 349 -3.33 -12.73 10.20
CA ALA A 349 -4.32 -12.05 9.39
C ALA A 349 -3.91 -10.59 9.21
N ALA A 350 -4.29 -9.97 8.10
CA ALA A 350 -4.19 -8.53 7.89
C ALA A 350 -5.60 -7.92 7.90
N PRO A 351 -6.21 -7.72 9.10
CA PRO A 351 -7.53 -7.10 9.18
C PRO A 351 -7.41 -5.60 8.90
N ARG A 352 -8.28 -5.08 8.03
CA ARG A 352 -8.32 -3.65 7.68
C ARG A 352 -9.75 -3.11 7.77
N PRO A 353 -10.00 -2.02 8.50
CA PRO A 353 -11.28 -1.35 8.43
C PRO A 353 -11.41 -0.67 7.07
N VAL A 354 -12.61 -0.71 6.48
CA VAL A 354 -12.88 0.00 5.23
C VAL A 354 -14.01 1.00 5.39
N SER A 355 -13.90 2.13 4.72
CA SER A 355 -15.00 3.08 4.60
C SER A 355 -16.00 2.66 3.52
N THR A 356 -17.16 3.32 3.56
CA THR A 356 -18.21 3.21 2.53
C THR A 356 -18.44 4.56 1.85
N MET A 357 -17.40 5.40 1.87
CA MET A 357 -17.46 6.76 1.34
C MET A 357 -17.73 6.72 -0.16
N LYS A 358 -18.54 7.67 -0.61
CA LYS A 358 -18.99 7.70 -2.00
C LYS A 358 -19.25 9.11 -2.47
N ALA A 359 -18.76 9.41 -3.66
CA ALA A 359 -19.02 10.64 -4.37
C ALA A 359 -20.38 10.60 -5.11
N PRO A 360 -21.05 11.75 -5.29
CA PRO A 360 -22.30 11.81 -6.04
C PRO A 360 -22.05 11.55 -7.54
N ALA A 361 -22.99 10.92 -8.24
CA ALA A 361 -22.82 10.66 -9.69
C ALA A 361 -22.68 11.94 -10.54
N SER A 362 -23.23 13.07 -10.08
CA SER A 362 -23.14 14.34 -10.79
C SER A 362 -23.19 15.56 -9.87
N VAL A 363 -22.52 16.63 -10.28
CA VAL A 363 -22.56 17.95 -9.62
C VAL A 363 -22.79 19.06 -10.65
N ASP A 364 -23.63 20.03 -10.31
CA ASP A 364 -23.78 21.26 -11.10
C ASP A 364 -22.81 22.33 -10.59
N ALA A 365 -21.90 22.77 -11.45
CA ALA A 365 -21.08 23.96 -11.21
C ALA A 365 -21.84 25.19 -11.73
N VAL A 366 -22.34 26.03 -10.83
CA VAL A 366 -23.25 27.13 -11.14
C VAL A 366 -22.51 28.46 -11.15
N GLN A 367 -22.64 29.21 -12.23
CA GLN A 367 -22.15 30.59 -12.30
C GLN A 367 -23.20 31.56 -11.73
N THR A 368 -22.88 32.19 -10.61
CA THR A 368 -23.80 33.09 -9.88
C THR A 368 -23.68 34.56 -10.26
N THR A 369 -22.62 34.95 -10.96
CA THR A 369 -22.40 36.31 -11.49
C THR A 369 -21.93 36.26 -12.94
N THR A 370 -22.22 37.29 -13.75
CA THR A 370 -21.93 37.30 -15.20
C THR A 370 -20.45 37.13 -15.56
N SER A 371 -19.54 37.41 -14.62
CA SER A 371 -18.09 37.26 -14.78
C SER A 371 -17.45 36.28 -13.78
N GLY A 372 -18.26 35.56 -12.99
CA GLY A 372 -17.77 34.65 -11.95
C GLY A 372 -17.36 33.28 -12.51
N ALA A 373 -16.57 32.52 -11.76
CA ALA A 373 -16.30 31.13 -12.07
C ALA A 373 -17.57 30.27 -11.93
N PHE A 374 -17.61 29.13 -12.63
CA PHE A 374 -18.62 28.11 -12.39
C PHE A 374 -18.18 27.30 -11.16
N THR A 375 -18.96 27.33 -10.09
CA THR A 375 -18.61 26.64 -8.84
C THR A 375 -19.76 25.74 -8.37
N GLY A 376 -19.43 24.56 -7.88
CA GLY A 376 -20.39 23.62 -7.30
C GLY A 376 -19.89 23.07 -5.97
N THR A 377 -20.74 22.32 -5.27
CA THR A 377 -20.37 21.61 -4.05
C THR A 377 -20.51 20.11 -4.26
N ILE A 378 -19.44 19.37 -4.00
CA ILE A 378 -19.47 17.91 -3.94
C ILE A 378 -19.87 17.54 -2.51
N ASN A 379 -20.99 16.83 -2.38
CA ASN A 379 -21.46 16.33 -1.10
C ASN A 379 -21.19 14.82 -1.06
N MET A 380 -20.21 14.45 -0.25
CA MET A 380 -19.87 13.05 -0.02
C MET A 380 -20.95 12.35 0.81
N SER A 381 -21.07 11.04 0.63
CA SER A 381 -22.01 10.19 1.38
C SER A 381 -21.31 8.93 1.86
N GLY A 382 -21.95 8.16 2.75
CA GLY A 382 -21.36 6.96 3.32
C GLY A 382 -20.86 7.16 4.74
N THR A 383 -20.00 6.24 5.19
CA THR A 383 -19.36 6.27 6.52
C THR A 383 -17.84 6.27 6.33
N GLY A 384 -17.18 7.32 6.81
CA GLY A 384 -15.71 7.43 6.86
C GLY A 384 -15.11 6.71 8.07
N LEU A 385 -13.79 6.57 8.08
CA LEU A 385 -13.01 6.07 9.19
C LEU A 385 -12.46 7.24 10.01
N SER A 386 -12.51 7.09 11.34
CA SER A 386 -11.87 8.00 12.28
C SER A 386 -11.48 7.23 13.56
N ASN A 387 -10.89 6.06 13.39
CA ASN A 387 -10.47 5.23 14.52
C ASN A 387 -9.15 5.80 15.05
N ILE A 388 -9.15 6.22 16.31
CA ILE A 388 -7.99 6.84 16.94
C ILE A 388 -7.65 6.06 18.20
N ALA A 389 -6.39 5.67 18.33
CA ALA A 389 -5.91 5.01 19.54
C ALA A 389 -6.07 5.92 20.78
N PRO A 390 -6.52 5.38 21.93
CA PRO A 390 -6.62 6.16 23.15
C PRO A 390 -5.25 6.60 23.65
N SER A 391 -5.14 7.86 24.11
CA SER A 391 -3.91 8.41 24.66
C SER A 391 -3.44 7.64 25.92
N PRO A 392 -2.13 7.40 26.10
CA PRO A 392 -1.02 7.78 25.22
C PRO A 392 -0.79 6.75 24.11
N ALA A 393 -0.96 7.17 22.86
CA ALA A 393 -0.61 6.40 21.67
C ALA A 393 0.00 7.33 20.63
N PRO A 394 0.96 6.87 19.81
CA PRO A 394 1.50 7.65 18.71
C PRO A 394 0.40 8.02 17.69
N SER A 395 0.53 9.18 17.06
CA SER A 395 -0.45 9.70 16.10
C SER A 395 -0.59 8.86 14.82
N TYR A 396 0.43 8.07 14.48
CA TYR A 396 0.39 7.15 13.33
C TYR A 396 -0.46 5.89 13.59
N VAL A 397 -0.84 5.62 14.84
CA VAL A 397 -1.72 4.49 15.20
C VAL A 397 -3.19 4.94 15.06
N THR A 398 -3.57 5.32 13.84
CA THR A 398 -4.92 5.78 13.52
C THR A 398 -5.36 5.28 12.15
N GLU A 399 -6.67 5.15 11.96
CA GLU A 399 -7.28 4.82 10.67
C GLU A 399 -8.24 5.95 10.30
N LYS A 400 -8.00 6.58 9.16
CA LYS A 400 -8.79 7.70 8.65
C LYS A 400 -9.11 7.52 7.18
N SER A 401 -10.27 8.01 6.77
CA SER A 401 -10.63 8.07 5.36
C SER A 401 -10.07 9.32 4.71
N TYR A 402 -9.42 9.13 3.57
CA TYR A 402 -8.88 10.20 2.75
C TYR A 402 -9.37 10.10 1.31
N ALA A 403 -9.52 11.25 0.66
CA ALA A 403 -9.93 11.38 -0.71
C ALA A 403 -9.04 12.34 -1.50
N SER A 404 -8.98 12.08 -2.79
CA SER A 404 -8.16 12.83 -3.76
C SER A 404 -8.94 13.02 -5.03
N PHE A 405 -8.74 14.15 -5.71
CA PHE A 405 -9.59 14.59 -6.80
C PHE A 405 -8.78 14.93 -8.03
N PHE A 406 -9.17 14.37 -9.17
CA PHE A 406 -8.48 14.55 -10.44
C PHE A 406 -9.47 14.88 -11.54
N GLN A 407 -9.08 15.72 -12.49
CA GLN A 407 -9.73 15.67 -13.80
C GLN A 407 -9.47 14.28 -14.40
N LEU A 408 -10.52 13.56 -14.75
CA LEU A 408 -10.36 12.28 -15.45
C LEU A 408 -9.80 12.55 -16.86
N LEU A 409 -8.67 11.93 -17.20
CA LEU A 409 -8.04 12.03 -18.51
C LEU A 409 -8.42 10.85 -19.41
N GLY A 410 -8.42 9.64 -18.87
CA GLY A 410 -8.71 8.42 -19.64
C GLY A 410 -9.16 7.25 -18.76
N SER A 411 -9.63 6.19 -19.41
CA SER A 411 -10.03 4.93 -18.79
C SER A 411 -9.71 3.77 -19.73
N SER A 412 -9.37 2.61 -19.18
CA SER A 412 -9.20 1.36 -19.93
C SER A 412 -10.26 0.35 -19.45
N PRO A 413 -10.80 -0.53 -20.33
CA PRO A 413 -11.74 -1.56 -19.93
C PRO A 413 -11.04 -2.75 -19.25
N GLU A 414 -11.69 -3.36 -18.26
CA GLU A 414 -11.11 -4.51 -17.57
C GLU A 414 -10.88 -5.69 -18.52
N MET A 415 -9.64 -6.18 -18.56
CA MET A 415 -9.27 -7.35 -19.34
C MET A 415 -9.83 -8.62 -18.68
N PRO A 416 -10.26 -9.61 -19.48
CA PRO A 416 -10.69 -10.91 -18.99
C PRO A 416 -9.51 -11.76 -18.49
N ASP A 417 -9.80 -12.75 -17.64
CA ASP A 417 -8.83 -13.80 -17.32
C ASP A 417 -8.52 -14.66 -18.55
N CYS A 418 -7.25 -15.04 -18.73
CA CYS A 418 -6.86 -15.94 -19.79
C CYS A 418 -7.47 -17.34 -19.59
N SER A 419 -7.87 -17.97 -20.69
CA SER A 419 -8.45 -19.31 -20.73
C SER A 419 -8.06 -20.04 -22.01
N ASP A 420 -8.42 -21.31 -22.14
CA ASP A 420 -8.23 -22.06 -23.38
C ASP A 420 -8.88 -21.38 -24.61
N THR A 421 -9.86 -20.50 -24.39
CA THR A 421 -10.59 -19.76 -25.44
C THR A 421 -10.22 -18.29 -25.56
N VAL A 422 -9.50 -17.73 -24.58
CA VAL A 422 -9.09 -16.31 -24.54
C VAL A 422 -7.61 -16.29 -24.21
N GLN A 423 -6.77 -16.08 -25.23
CA GLN A 423 -5.31 -16.18 -25.11
C GLN A 423 -4.59 -14.87 -25.47
N GLU A 424 -5.31 -13.88 -25.96
CA GLU A 424 -4.81 -12.54 -26.30
C GLU A 424 -5.63 -11.51 -25.50
N ASP A 425 -5.02 -10.37 -25.17
CA ASP A 425 -5.61 -9.27 -24.40
C ASP A 425 -6.31 -9.75 -23.12
N CYS A 426 -5.60 -10.57 -22.33
CA CYS A 426 -6.11 -11.21 -21.13
C CYS A 426 -5.06 -11.29 -20.02
N ILE A 427 -5.52 -11.46 -18.79
CA ILE A 427 -4.67 -11.57 -17.60
C ILE A 427 -4.35 -13.05 -17.32
N PRO A 428 -3.07 -13.49 -17.41
CA PRO A 428 -2.71 -14.91 -17.25
C PRO A 428 -2.65 -15.35 -15.78
N PHE A 429 -2.44 -14.42 -14.86
CA PHE A 429 -2.32 -14.66 -13.42
C PHE A 429 -2.97 -13.52 -12.65
N GLU A 430 -3.56 -13.83 -11.49
CA GLU A 430 -4.28 -12.86 -10.65
C GLU A 430 -3.44 -11.59 -10.37
N ASP A 431 -2.13 -11.70 -10.24
CA ASP A 431 -1.24 -10.55 -10.00
C ASP A 431 -1.20 -9.53 -11.16
N GLY A 432 -1.48 -9.95 -12.39
CA GLY A 432 -1.55 -9.05 -13.54
C GLY A 432 -2.71 -8.05 -13.46
N ARG A 433 -3.76 -8.38 -12.70
CA ARG A 433 -4.92 -7.51 -12.44
C ARG A 433 -4.49 -6.22 -11.71
N ALA A 434 -3.38 -6.26 -10.97
CA ALA A 434 -2.78 -5.08 -10.34
C ALA A 434 -2.08 -4.13 -11.31
N ALA A 435 -1.94 -4.48 -12.59
CA ALA A 435 -1.38 -3.64 -13.64
C ALA A 435 -2.37 -3.42 -14.80
N ASP A 436 -3.64 -3.81 -14.63
CA ASP A 436 -4.71 -3.50 -15.57
C ASP A 436 -5.43 -2.23 -15.10
N LEU A 437 -5.32 -1.18 -15.91
CA LEU A 437 -5.67 0.17 -15.55
C LEU A 437 -7.19 0.38 -15.67
N GLU A 438 -7.79 1.02 -14.67
CA GLU A 438 -9.18 1.45 -14.75
C GLU A 438 -9.27 2.93 -15.15
N TYR A 439 -8.58 3.80 -14.41
CA TYR A 439 -8.63 5.25 -14.61
C TYR A 439 -7.27 5.92 -14.51
N PHE A 440 -7.10 6.97 -15.32
CA PHE A 440 -5.97 7.88 -15.26
C PHE A 440 -6.47 9.32 -15.15
N GLY A 441 -5.96 10.06 -14.16
CA GLY A 441 -6.40 11.41 -13.83
C GLY A 441 -5.24 12.38 -13.58
N TYR A 442 -5.55 13.67 -13.67
CA TYR A 442 -4.59 14.75 -13.40
C TYR A 442 -5.16 15.82 -12.47
N ALA A 443 -4.34 16.29 -11.54
CA ALA A 443 -4.59 17.44 -10.69
C ALA A 443 -3.33 18.30 -10.56
N VAL A 444 -3.50 19.54 -10.09
CA VAL A 444 -2.37 20.48 -9.90
C VAL A 444 -2.72 21.46 -8.79
N ASP A 445 -1.73 21.83 -7.98
CA ASP A 445 -1.81 22.93 -7.02
C ASP A 445 -0.62 23.91 -7.16
N SER A 446 -0.29 24.63 -6.08
CA SER A 446 0.82 25.59 -6.10
C SER A 446 2.17 24.92 -6.30
N ASP A 447 2.35 23.73 -5.75
CA ASP A 447 3.65 23.13 -5.53
C ASP A 447 3.84 21.86 -6.36
N TYR A 448 2.76 21.14 -6.67
CA TYR A 448 2.83 19.85 -7.36
C TYR A 448 1.84 19.72 -8.51
N ALA A 449 2.23 18.94 -9.51
CA ALA A 449 1.32 18.27 -10.42
C ALA A 449 1.14 16.81 -9.94
N TYR A 450 -0.07 16.29 -10.04
CA TYR A 450 -0.41 14.96 -9.54
C TYR A 450 -1.03 14.11 -10.63
N PHE A 451 -0.52 12.88 -10.78
CA PHE A 451 -1.10 11.86 -11.62
C PHE A 451 -1.77 10.80 -10.76
N GLY A 452 -3.09 10.67 -10.92
CA GLY A 452 -3.89 9.67 -10.22
C GLY A 452 -4.08 8.42 -11.07
N ILE A 453 -3.76 7.25 -10.51
CA ILE A 453 -3.87 5.95 -11.17
C ILE A 453 -4.82 5.07 -10.37
N ALA A 454 -5.78 4.45 -11.04
CA ALA A 454 -6.60 3.37 -10.51
C ALA A 454 -6.44 2.12 -11.35
N THR A 455 -6.43 0.96 -10.71
CA THR A 455 -6.42 -0.36 -11.34
C THR A 455 -7.65 -1.15 -10.94
N TYR A 456 -8.02 -2.11 -11.76
CA TYR A 456 -9.15 -3.00 -11.44
C TYR A 456 -8.85 -3.96 -10.28
N GLY A 457 -7.57 -4.14 -9.95
CA GLY A 457 -7.09 -5.09 -8.95
C GLY A 457 -6.08 -4.47 -7.99
N PRO A 458 -6.03 -4.92 -6.73
CA PRO A 458 -5.08 -4.39 -5.78
C PRO A 458 -3.65 -4.90 -6.06
N TRP A 459 -2.69 -3.99 -6.10
CA TRP A 459 -1.27 -4.33 -6.00
C TRP A 459 -0.90 -4.70 -4.58
N ARG A 460 0.20 -5.43 -4.47
CA ARG A 460 0.74 -5.97 -3.22
C ARG A 460 1.49 -4.90 -2.46
N THR A 461 2.30 -4.17 -3.21
CA THR A 461 3.21 -3.08 -2.83
C THR A 461 3.08 -2.04 -3.93
N ALA A 462 3.12 -0.76 -3.59
CA ALA A 462 3.05 0.33 -4.55
C ALA A 462 4.34 0.48 -5.40
N ALA A 463 5.25 -0.50 -5.36
CA ALA A 463 6.50 -0.53 -6.11
C ALA A 463 6.95 -1.99 -6.37
N ASP A 464 7.96 -2.14 -7.21
CA ASP A 464 8.69 -3.36 -7.58
C ASP A 464 7.92 -4.33 -8.50
N ILE A 465 6.72 -4.78 -8.09
CA ILE A 465 5.97 -5.84 -8.78
C ILE A 465 5.11 -5.29 -9.91
N SER A 466 4.42 -4.20 -9.62
CA SER A 466 3.63 -3.43 -10.57
C SER A 466 4.33 -2.09 -10.74
N SER A 467 4.65 -1.75 -11.97
CA SER A 467 5.26 -0.47 -12.33
C SER A 467 4.31 0.30 -13.21
N PHE A 468 4.19 1.59 -12.96
CA PHE A 468 3.36 2.54 -13.66
C PHE A 468 4.25 3.68 -14.09
N GLU A 469 4.45 3.80 -15.39
CA GLU A 469 5.25 4.85 -15.99
C GLU A 469 4.31 5.88 -16.61
N VAL A 470 4.37 7.11 -16.08
CA VAL A 470 3.65 8.25 -16.63
C VAL A 470 4.59 9.01 -17.56
N ASP A 471 4.34 8.87 -18.85
CA ASP A 471 5.04 9.58 -19.92
C ASP A 471 4.47 10.99 -20.09
N ILE A 472 5.34 11.99 -20.14
CA ILE A 472 4.97 13.41 -20.14
C ILE A 472 5.70 14.16 -21.25
N ASP A 473 4.95 14.63 -22.22
CA ASP A 473 5.37 15.56 -23.28
C ASP A 473 5.08 16.99 -22.83
N THR A 474 6.15 17.74 -22.57
CA THR A 474 6.15 19.13 -22.11
C THR A 474 6.26 20.13 -23.27
N THR A 475 6.67 19.68 -24.46
CA THR A 475 6.82 20.50 -25.67
C THR A 475 5.58 20.49 -26.58
N GLY A 476 4.71 19.51 -26.40
CA GLY A 476 3.50 19.29 -27.18
C GLY A 476 3.74 18.65 -28.56
N ASP A 477 4.91 18.06 -28.82
CA ASP A 477 5.24 17.45 -30.12
C ASP A 477 4.73 16.01 -30.26
N GLY A 478 4.38 15.35 -29.16
CA GLY A 478 3.83 13.99 -29.08
C GLY A 478 4.79 12.98 -28.45
N VAL A 479 6.06 13.34 -28.33
CA VAL A 479 7.10 12.49 -27.73
C VAL A 479 7.28 12.91 -26.28
N ALA A 480 7.36 11.95 -25.38
CA ALA A 480 7.59 12.23 -23.97
C ALA A 480 8.99 12.81 -23.74
N ASP A 481 9.06 13.87 -22.93
CA ASP A 481 10.30 14.49 -22.48
C ASP A 481 10.70 13.98 -21.09
N LEU A 482 9.72 13.55 -20.29
CA LEU A 482 9.89 13.05 -18.93
C LEU A 482 9.10 11.76 -18.73
N ALA A 483 9.57 10.93 -17.80
CA ALA A 483 8.84 9.77 -17.29
C ALA A 483 8.83 9.80 -15.76
N THR A 484 7.67 9.58 -15.14
CA THR A 484 7.54 9.44 -13.69
C THR A 484 7.08 8.02 -13.34
N ILE A 485 7.80 7.37 -12.43
CA ILE A 485 7.62 5.94 -12.14
C ILE A 485 7.48 5.73 -10.63
N ASN A 486 6.59 4.83 -10.22
CA ASN A 486 6.49 4.39 -8.83
C ASN A 486 7.62 3.40 -8.47
N THR A 487 8.34 3.69 -7.40
CA THR A 487 9.43 2.87 -6.90
C THR A 487 9.57 3.00 -5.39
N ARG A 488 10.66 2.48 -4.82
CA ARG A 488 11.01 2.55 -3.41
C ARG A 488 12.30 3.33 -3.26
N GLU A 489 12.38 4.18 -2.24
CA GLU A 489 13.60 4.94 -1.94
C GLU A 489 14.76 3.96 -1.68
N TYR A 490 15.79 4.03 -2.53
CA TYR A 490 16.95 3.15 -2.45
C TYR A 490 18.02 3.77 -1.55
N SER A 491 17.97 3.47 -0.26
CA SER A 491 19.10 3.74 0.64
C SER A 491 20.05 2.54 0.66
N ASP A 492 21.35 2.74 0.88
CA ASP A 492 22.37 1.69 1.08
C ASP A 492 22.01 0.66 2.19
N THR A 493 20.99 0.98 3.00
CA THR A 493 20.29 0.03 3.86
C THR A 493 19.06 -0.55 3.14
N ASP A 494 19.18 -1.78 2.64
CA ASP A 494 18.06 -2.53 2.05
C ASP A 494 16.76 -2.40 2.88
N GLY A 495 15.67 -1.96 2.25
CA GLY A 495 14.32 -2.16 2.75
C GLY A 495 13.76 -1.07 3.67
N THR A 496 13.76 0.18 3.20
CA THR A 496 13.08 1.29 3.88
C THR A 496 11.58 1.12 3.89
N ASP A 497 10.97 0.54 2.86
CA ASP A 497 9.52 0.61 2.60
C ASP A 497 8.96 2.03 2.56
N VAL A 498 9.77 2.98 2.11
CA VAL A 498 9.34 4.33 1.72
C VAL A 498 9.08 4.32 0.22
N PHE A 499 7.83 4.54 -0.17
CA PHE A 499 7.40 4.51 -1.57
C PHE A 499 7.44 5.89 -2.20
N VAL A 500 8.11 6.01 -3.34
CA VAL A 500 8.35 7.27 -4.03
C VAL A 500 7.95 7.21 -5.50
N ALA A 501 7.58 8.36 -6.05
CA ALA A 501 7.49 8.64 -7.46
C ALA A 501 8.80 9.31 -7.89
N GLU A 502 9.56 8.66 -8.75
CA GLU A 502 10.81 9.21 -9.30
C GLU A 502 10.57 9.69 -10.72
N THR A 503 10.99 10.92 -11.01
CA THR A 503 10.87 11.52 -12.34
C THR A 503 12.23 11.60 -13.00
N TYR A 504 12.28 11.20 -14.26
CA TYR A 504 13.47 11.15 -15.09
C TYR A 504 13.30 12.02 -16.33
N ALA A 505 14.39 12.64 -16.77
CA ALA A 505 14.44 13.25 -18.10
C ALA A 505 14.72 12.17 -19.15
N LEU A 506 13.94 12.14 -20.23
CA LEU A 506 14.08 11.14 -21.28
C LEU A 506 15.12 11.56 -22.35
N PRO A 507 15.86 10.59 -22.93
CA PRO A 507 15.94 9.19 -22.50
C PRO A 507 16.78 9.03 -21.22
N TYR A 508 16.42 8.05 -20.39
CA TYR A 508 17.21 7.63 -19.22
C TYR A 508 17.58 6.13 -19.32
N THR A 509 18.50 5.70 -18.47
CA THR A 509 18.95 4.32 -18.32
C THR A 509 18.95 3.90 -16.85
N ASP A 510 18.92 2.59 -16.60
CA ASP A 510 18.99 2.06 -15.23
C ASP A 510 20.23 2.58 -14.49
N GLY A 511 20.01 3.28 -13.38
CA GLY A 511 21.06 3.86 -12.53
C GLY A 511 21.36 5.34 -12.79
N ASP A 512 20.66 5.99 -13.73
CA ASP A 512 20.63 7.46 -13.77
C ASP A 512 19.93 8.00 -12.52
N ASP A 513 20.35 9.18 -12.04
CA ASP A 513 19.70 9.83 -10.90
C ASP A 513 18.37 10.49 -11.34
N PRO A 514 17.29 10.37 -10.55
CA PRO A 514 16.05 11.07 -10.84
C PRO A 514 16.24 12.59 -10.72
N ILE A 515 15.54 13.35 -11.56
CA ILE A 515 15.50 14.82 -11.48
C ILE A 515 14.52 15.32 -10.42
N ASP A 516 13.65 14.44 -9.92
CA ASP A 516 12.66 14.69 -8.88
C ASP A 516 12.30 13.38 -8.17
N THR A 517 12.13 13.42 -6.85
CA THR A 517 11.72 12.27 -6.04
C THR A 517 10.69 12.73 -5.01
N GLU A 518 9.48 12.20 -5.11
CA GLU A 518 8.36 12.62 -4.26
C GLU A 518 7.69 11.41 -3.61
N LEU A 519 7.13 11.56 -2.41
CA LEU A 519 6.43 10.46 -1.76
C LEU A 519 5.16 10.09 -2.55
N ILE A 520 4.91 8.80 -2.79
CA ILE A 520 3.64 8.34 -3.36
C ILE A 520 2.51 8.77 -2.43
N ASN A 521 1.39 9.25 -2.99
CA ASN A 521 0.29 9.87 -2.25
C ASN A 521 0.68 11.12 -1.45
N ALA A 522 1.88 11.70 -1.67
CA ALA A 522 2.43 12.86 -0.98
C ALA A 522 2.48 12.74 0.56
N VAL A 523 2.51 11.51 1.08
CA VAL A 523 2.60 11.23 2.53
C VAL A 523 3.49 10.02 2.78
N ASP A 524 4.22 10.04 3.88
CA ASP A 524 5.00 8.90 4.36
C ASP A 524 4.08 7.80 4.94
N GLY A 525 4.67 6.75 5.48
CA GLY A 525 3.93 5.64 6.08
C GLY A 525 3.30 5.95 7.44
N SER A 526 3.48 7.15 8.00
CA SER A 526 2.75 7.56 9.20
C SER A 526 1.24 7.75 8.95
N THR A 527 0.85 7.82 7.67
CA THR A 527 -0.53 7.93 7.21
C THR A 527 -0.88 6.76 6.28
N ASP A 528 -1.77 5.87 6.73
CA ASP A 528 -2.25 4.75 5.90
C ASP A 528 -3.15 5.28 4.78
N THR A 529 -2.59 5.31 3.56
CA THR A 529 -3.31 5.59 2.31
C THR A 529 -3.47 4.34 1.46
N SER A 530 -3.31 3.16 2.08
CA SER A 530 -3.36 1.84 1.48
C SER A 530 -2.33 1.62 0.36
N LYS A 531 -1.10 2.16 0.49
CA LYS A 531 -0.01 1.94 -0.48
C LYS A 531 0.36 0.45 -0.62
N ILE A 532 0.15 -0.33 0.45
CA ILE A 532 0.26 -1.80 0.45
C ILE A 532 -1.15 -2.40 0.40
N HIS A 533 -1.40 -3.31 -0.55
CA HIS A 533 -2.74 -3.85 -0.84
C HIS A 533 -3.75 -2.74 -1.18
N GLY A 534 -3.44 -1.95 -2.19
CA GLY A 534 -4.33 -0.94 -2.74
C GLY A 534 -4.42 -1.00 -4.24
N ASP A 535 -5.35 -0.24 -4.80
CA ASP A 535 -5.67 -0.18 -6.23
C ASP A 535 -5.82 1.28 -6.74
N VAL A 536 -5.50 2.26 -5.88
CA VAL A 536 -5.42 3.68 -6.23
C VAL A 536 -4.15 4.30 -5.64
N MET A 537 -3.44 5.09 -6.45
CA MET A 537 -2.23 5.81 -6.04
C MET A 537 -2.10 7.13 -6.76
N ILE A 538 -1.26 8.00 -6.21
CA ILE A 538 -0.95 9.32 -6.73
C ILE A 538 0.56 9.40 -6.90
N LEU A 539 1.00 9.82 -8.09
CA LEU A 539 2.40 10.11 -8.40
C LEU A 539 2.55 11.64 -8.50
N PRO A 540 3.11 12.30 -7.48
CA PRO A 540 3.40 13.73 -7.52
C PRO A 540 4.66 14.02 -8.35
N ILE A 541 4.71 15.23 -8.89
CA ILE A 541 5.91 15.84 -9.47
C ILE A 541 5.97 17.29 -9.04
N ALA A 542 7.12 17.73 -8.54
CA ALA A 542 7.34 19.10 -8.14
C ALA A 542 7.19 20.05 -9.34
N ARG A 543 6.43 21.13 -9.16
CA ARG A 543 6.25 22.14 -10.20
C ARG A 543 7.52 22.93 -10.49
N SER A 544 8.44 23.01 -9.54
CA SER A 544 9.78 23.56 -9.76
C SER A 544 10.55 22.85 -10.87
N VAL A 545 10.26 21.56 -11.10
CA VAL A 545 10.84 20.74 -12.18
C VAL A 545 10.09 20.92 -13.49
N LEU A 546 8.75 20.96 -13.45
CA LEU A 546 7.91 21.06 -14.65
C LEU A 546 7.82 22.48 -15.24
N ASP A 547 7.62 23.51 -14.40
CA ASP A 547 7.45 24.91 -14.82
C ASP A 547 8.50 25.40 -15.85
N PRO A 548 9.82 25.09 -15.73
CA PRO A 548 10.82 25.53 -16.71
C PRO A 548 10.80 24.75 -18.03
N LEU A 549 10.16 23.57 -18.08
CA LEU A 549 10.15 22.68 -19.24
C LEU A 549 8.89 22.85 -20.09
N VAL A 550 7.75 23.18 -19.46
CA VAL A 550 6.47 23.29 -20.18
C VAL A 550 6.46 24.49 -21.12
N THR A 551 6.28 24.21 -22.41
CA THR A 551 6.26 25.25 -23.44
C THR A 551 4.87 25.85 -23.64
N TYR A 552 4.85 27.13 -24.01
CA TYR A 552 3.62 27.84 -24.30
C TYR A 552 3.17 27.59 -25.74
N ASN A 553 2.05 26.89 -25.90
CA ASN A 553 1.48 26.60 -27.21
C ASN A 553 0.10 27.26 -27.36
N SER A 554 -0.05 28.09 -28.40
CA SER A 554 -1.34 28.68 -28.78
C SER A 554 -2.07 29.44 -27.66
N GLY A 555 -1.35 30.08 -26.74
CA GLY A 555 -1.97 30.81 -25.64
C GLY A 555 -2.10 30.04 -24.32
N ARG A 556 -1.64 28.79 -24.25
CA ARG A 556 -1.77 27.93 -23.05
C ARG A 556 -0.55 27.05 -22.81
N LEU A 557 -0.34 26.69 -21.55
CA LEU A 557 0.58 25.63 -21.14
C LEU A 557 -0.19 24.30 -21.19
N LEU A 558 0.20 23.40 -22.08
CA LEU A 558 -0.44 22.10 -22.28
C LEU A 558 0.59 21.00 -22.06
N LEU A 559 0.18 19.92 -21.40
CA LEU A 559 0.90 18.66 -21.41
C LEU A 559 0.19 17.69 -22.36
N LYS A 560 0.95 16.81 -23.01
CA LYS A 560 0.41 15.50 -23.39
C LYS A 560 0.97 14.43 -22.47
N VAL A 561 0.11 13.50 -22.10
CA VAL A 561 0.46 12.46 -21.13
C VAL A 561 -0.12 11.12 -21.55
N GLY A 562 0.52 10.06 -21.07
CA GLY A 562 0.05 8.70 -21.13
C GLY A 562 0.55 7.96 -19.90
N VAL A 563 -0.02 6.79 -19.64
CA VAL A 563 0.46 5.89 -18.61
C VAL A 563 0.56 4.48 -19.17
N THR A 564 1.66 3.82 -18.86
CA THR A 564 1.92 2.43 -19.18
C THR A 564 2.07 1.64 -17.88
N ALA A 565 1.36 0.53 -17.76
CA ALA A 565 1.40 -0.34 -16.59
C ALA A 565 2.07 -1.67 -16.94
N ASN A 566 3.07 -2.03 -16.15
CA ASN A 566 3.92 -3.20 -16.32
C ASN A 566 3.80 -4.09 -15.08
N SER A 567 4.07 -5.37 -15.24
CA SER A 567 4.05 -6.32 -14.13
C SER A 567 5.19 -7.32 -14.23
N MET A 568 5.47 -8.04 -13.14
CA MET A 568 6.49 -9.11 -13.15
C MET A 568 6.26 -10.20 -14.22
N VAL A 569 5.05 -10.27 -14.79
CA VAL A 569 4.65 -11.29 -15.76
C VAL A 569 4.64 -10.77 -17.21
N ALA A 570 4.67 -9.45 -17.43
CA ALA A 570 4.62 -8.84 -18.75
C ALA A 570 5.25 -7.44 -18.77
N ASP A 571 6.07 -7.19 -19.79
CA ASP A 571 6.78 -5.91 -20.00
C ASP A 571 5.82 -4.73 -20.19
N VAL A 572 4.65 -4.94 -20.82
CA VAL A 572 3.51 -4.01 -20.85
C VAL A 572 2.24 -4.82 -20.66
N THR A 573 1.46 -4.50 -19.62
CA THR A 573 0.18 -5.14 -19.31
C THR A 573 -0.98 -4.33 -19.86
N ASP A 574 -1.01 -3.02 -19.60
CA ASP A 574 -2.06 -2.11 -20.09
C ASP A 574 -1.51 -0.69 -20.30
N SER A 575 -2.22 0.15 -21.06
CA SER A 575 -1.88 1.56 -21.22
C SER A 575 -3.10 2.45 -21.44
N ILE A 576 -3.04 3.68 -20.93
CA ILE A 576 -4.04 4.72 -21.16
C ILE A 576 -3.35 5.93 -21.78
N GLY A 577 -3.83 6.36 -22.95
CA GLY A 577 -3.33 7.57 -23.59
C GLY A 577 -2.07 7.42 -24.42
N MET A 578 -1.64 6.20 -24.68
CA MET A 578 -0.52 5.86 -25.56
C MET A 578 -1.02 5.51 -26.97
N THR A 579 -0.21 5.79 -27.99
CA THR A 579 -0.44 5.33 -29.37
C THR A 579 0.30 4.02 -29.64
N GLU A 580 0.02 3.34 -30.75
CA GLU A 580 0.76 2.14 -31.17
C GLU A 580 2.26 2.41 -31.38
N SER A 581 2.66 3.66 -31.67
CA SER A 581 4.06 4.07 -31.79
C SER A 581 4.74 4.38 -30.45
N GLY A 582 4.00 4.37 -29.34
CA GLY A 582 4.50 4.76 -28.00
C GLY A 582 4.37 6.26 -27.70
N ASP A 583 3.82 7.06 -28.62
CA ASP A 583 3.63 8.51 -28.41
C ASP A 583 2.44 8.79 -27.46
N VAL A 584 2.54 9.86 -26.67
CA VAL A 584 1.49 10.29 -25.73
C VAL A 584 0.39 11.11 -26.41
N ASN A 585 -0.86 10.90 -26.01
CA ASN A 585 -2.03 11.40 -26.73
C ASN A 585 -3.10 12.10 -25.86
N LEU A 586 -3.06 11.99 -24.52
CA LEU A 586 -4.03 12.69 -23.67
C LEU A 586 -3.57 14.11 -23.37
N ARG A 587 -4.42 15.10 -23.65
CA ARG A 587 -4.10 16.52 -23.43
C ARG A 587 -4.70 17.03 -22.14
N VAL A 588 -3.89 17.75 -21.36
CA VAL A 588 -4.36 18.46 -20.16
C VAL A 588 -3.76 19.86 -20.08
N GLY A 589 -4.52 20.80 -19.52
CA GLY A 589 -4.00 22.12 -19.19
C GLY A 589 -3.11 22.03 -17.96
N TYR A 590 -1.83 22.31 -18.11
CA TYR A 590 -0.82 22.11 -17.06
C TYR A 590 -1.18 22.85 -15.76
N ALA A 591 -1.39 24.16 -15.84
CA ALA A 591 -1.74 25.00 -14.69
C ALA A 591 -3.27 25.22 -14.53
N GLU A 592 -4.05 24.85 -15.55
CA GLU A 592 -5.48 25.15 -15.60
C GLU A 592 -6.30 23.99 -16.21
N PRO A 593 -6.52 22.91 -15.45
CA PRO A 593 -7.44 21.85 -15.84
C PRO A 593 -8.85 22.37 -16.10
N ASN A 594 -9.65 21.65 -16.88
CA ASN A 594 -11.05 22.00 -17.19
C ASN A 594 -11.95 21.97 -15.94
N VAL A 595 -11.63 21.08 -15.01
CA VAL A 595 -12.31 20.94 -13.71
C VAL A 595 -11.26 20.76 -12.63
N THR A 596 -11.41 21.48 -11.53
CA THR A 596 -10.52 21.39 -10.37
C THR A 596 -11.36 21.37 -9.10
N VAL A 597 -10.80 20.80 -8.05
CA VAL A 597 -11.37 20.89 -6.70
C VAL A 597 -10.55 21.88 -5.89
N LEU A 598 -11.26 22.76 -5.21
CA LEU A 598 -10.73 23.69 -4.21
C LEU A 598 -11.17 23.15 -2.85
N GLY A 599 -10.21 22.82 -1.99
CA GLY A 599 -10.49 22.41 -0.61
C GLY A 599 -11.30 23.48 0.13
N THR A 600 -12.19 23.08 1.05
CA THR A 600 -12.85 24.04 1.93
C THR A 600 -12.04 24.27 3.20
N SER A 601 -12.10 25.50 3.71
CA SER A 601 -11.29 25.98 4.84
C SER A 601 -11.57 25.22 6.14
N SER A 602 -10.53 24.69 6.79
CA SER A 602 -10.01 25.18 8.09
C SER A 602 -9.08 24.21 8.81
N VAL A 603 -8.90 22.97 8.36
CA VAL A 603 -7.92 22.03 8.95
C VAL A 603 -7.39 21.08 7.86
N LEU A 604 -6.07 21.18 7.59
CA LEU A 604 -5.18 20.33 6.78
C LEU A 604 -4.84 20.76 5.33
N SER A 605 -3.53 21.03 5.21
CA SER A 605 -2.54 21.10 4.11
C SER A 605 -2.83 21.80 2.79
N GLU A 606 -1.80 22.53 2.37
CA GLU A 606 -1.57 23.19 1.08
C GLU A 606 -1.50 22.21 -0.12
N SER A 607 -1.84 20.93 0.07
CA SER A 607 -1.74 19.85 -0.92
C SER A 607 -3.12 19.28 -1.26
N LEU A 608 -3.45 19.18 -2.56
CA LEU A 608 -4.66 18.50 -3.05
C LEU A 608 -4.55 16.97 -3.05
N ALA A 609 -3.38 16.43 -2.69
CA ALA A 609 -3.13 15.00 -2.78
C ALA A 609 -3.95 14.18 -1.79
N ILE A 610 -4.15 14.63 -0.55
CA ILE A 610 -4.82 13.83 0.50
C ILE A 610 -5.71 14.75 1.34
N LEU A 611 -7.04 14.64 1.15
CA LEU A 611 -8.05 15.42 1.87
C LEU A 611 -8.92 14.50 2.73
N LEU A 612 -9.53 15.00 3.81
CA LEU A 612 -10.36 14.18 4.70
C LEU A 612 -11.68 13.74 4.03
N ASP A 613 -11.91 12.44 3.91
CA ASP A 613 -13.09 11.89 3.25
C ASP A 613 -14.21 11.58 4.25
N GLU A 614 -15.11 12.54 4.43
CA GLU A 614 -16.19 12.49 5.43
C GLU A 614 -17.50 13.11 4.89
N PRO A 615 -18.69 12.58 5.25
CA PRO A 615 -19.97 12.98 4.66
C PRO A 615 -20.48 14.35 5.14
N THR A 616 -19.97 14.89 6.26
CA THR A 616 -20.57 16.07 6.92
C THR A 616 -19.61 17.23 7.17
N SER A 617 -18.30 17.00 7.11
CA SER A 617 -17.26 18.02 7.35
C SER A 617 -16.57 18.50 6.07
N ALA A 618 -16.67 17.76 4.96
CA ALA A 618 -15.98 18.07 3.71
C ALA A 618 -16.98 18.41 2.58
N SER A 619 -17.48 19.65 2.56
CA SER A 619 -18.07 20.18 1.33
C SER A 619 -16.93 20.55 0.39
N TYR A 620 -16.67 19.80 -0.67
CA TYR A 620 -15.61 20.18 -1.61
C TYR A 620 -16.14 21.16 -2.64
N SER A 621 -15.42 22.25 -2.90
CA SER A 621 -15.83 23.20 -3.94
C SER A 621 -15.23 22.77 -5.26
N VAL A 622 -16.05 22.42 -6.24
CA VAL A 622 -15.59 22.16 -7.60
C VAL A 622 -15.63 23.45 -8.40
N SER A 623 -14.59 23.73 -9.17
CA SER A 623 -14.53 24.84 -10.12
C SER A 623 -14.40 24.32 -11.54
N MET A 624 -15.09 24.98 -12.48
CA MET A 624 -14.93 24.72 -13.90
C MET A 624 -14.54 25.99 -14.64
N ARG A 625 -13.62 25.83 -15.60
CA ARG A 625 -13.23 26.91 -16.52
C ARG A 625 -14.42 27.39 -17.33
N SER A 626 -14.52 28.71 -17.56
CA SER A 626 -15.57 29.30 -18.40
C SER A 626 -15.37 29.04 -19.90
N ASP A 627 -14.13 28.84 -20.32
CA ASP A 627 -13.72 28.57 -21.71
C ASP A 627 -13.47 27.07 -22.00
N GLY A 628 -13.73 26.20 -21.01
CA GLY A 628 -13.67 24.74 -21.13
C GLY A 628 -14.95 24.10 -21.70
N PRO A 629 -15.11 22.77 -21.58
CA PRO A 629 -16.31 22.05 -22.01
C PRO A 629 -17.51 22.32 -21.09
N SER A 630 -18.74 22.16 -21.60
CA SER A 630 -19.97 22.29 -20.79
C SER A 630 -20.11 21.23 -19.71
N THR A 631 -19.41 20.11 -19.87
CA THR A 631 -19.35 18.99 -18.94
C THR A 631 -17.93 18.47 -18.87
N ALA A 632 -17.44 18.17 -17.67
CA ALA A 632 -16.17 17.49 -17.44
C ALA A 632 -16.39 16.30 -16.50
N LYS A 633 -15.44 15.37 -16.49
CA LYS A 633 -15.44 14.24 -15.54
C LYS A 633 -14.38 14.48 -14.48
N LEU A 634 -14.76 14.24 -13.24
CA LEU A 634 -13.88 14.29 -12.07
C LEU A 634 -13.76 12.88 -11.52
N LEU A 635 -12.53 12.41 -11.35
CA LEU A 635 -12.17 11.16 -10.70
C LEU A 635 -11.92 11.44 -9.22
N VAL A 636 -12.48 10.61 -8.35
CA VAL A 636 -12.31 10.68 -6.90
C VAL A 636 -11.73 9.37 -6.41
N PHE A 637 -10.63 9.45 -5.68
CA PHE A 637 -10.10 8.31 -4.94
C PHE A 637 -10.60 8.32 -3.51
N HIS A 638 -10.91 7.14 -2.97
CA HIS A 638 -11.33 6.86 -1.60
C HIS A 638 -10.33 5.89 -0.99
N HIS A 639 -9.20 6.37 -0.48
CA HIS A 639 -8.04 5.55 -0.11
C HIS A 639 -8.31 4.44 0.92
N ALA A 640 -9.37 4.60 1.72
CA ALA A 640 -9.77 3.67 2.77
C ALA A 640 -10.99 2.80 2.40
N ASN A 641 -11.56 2.93 1.20
CA ASN A 641 -12.65 2.04 0.77
C ASN A 641 -12.13 0.61 0.52
N ALA A 642 -13.06 -0.34 0.44
CA ALA A 642 -12.73 -1.72 0.05
C ALA A 642 -12.12 -1.76 -1.36
N SER A 643 -11.25 -2.73 -1.59
CA SER A 643 -10.63 -2.95 -2.90
C SER A 643 -11.71 -3.12 -3.98
N GLY A 644 -11.54 -2.47 -5.13
CA GLY A 644 -12.51 -2.38 -6.22
C GLY A 644 -13.64 -1.37 -5.99
N SER A 645 -13.61 -0.58 -4.91
CA SER A 645 -14.58 0.49 -4.61
C SER A 645 -13.90 1.82 -4.23
N ARG A 646 -12.62 1.96 -4.59
CA ARG A 646 -11.79 3.11 -4.22
C ARG A 646 -11.80 4.22 -5.27
N ALA A 647 -12.43 4.05 -6.42
CA ALA A 647 -12.56 5.07 -7.44
C ALA A 647 -14.03 5.38 -7.78
N ASP A 648 -14.39 6.66 -7.81
CA ASP A 648 -15.67 7.17 -8.30
C ASP A 648 -15.45 8.16 -9.45
N VAL A 649 -16.34 8.17 -10.43
CA VAL A 649 -16.32 9.17 -11.52
C VAL A 649 -17.58 10.04 -11.47
N ILE A 650 -17.38 11.33 -11.21
CA ILE A 650 -18.43 12.35 -11.15
C ILE A 650 -18.54 13.07 -12.49
N SER A 651 -19.77 13.25 -12.98
CA SER A 651 -20.05 14.21 -14.07
C SER A 651 -20.29 15.61 -13.52
N VAL A 652 -19.44 16.58 -13.88
CA VAL A 652 -19.57 17.98 -13.47
C VAL A 652 -20.10 18.80 -14.64
N ALA A 653 -21.28 19.41 -14.48
CA ALA A 653 -21.95 20.18 -15.52
C ALA A 653 -21.92 21.69 -15.20
N ARG A 654 -21.49 22.51 -16.17
CA ARG A 654 -21.56 23.96 -16.05
C ARG A 654 -22.98 24.44 -16.30
N LYS A 655 -23.53 25.21 -15.38
CA LYS A 655 -24.85 25.82 -15.50
C LYS A 655 -24.83 27.31 -15.18
N PHE A 656 -25.56 28.09 -15.95
CA PHE A 656 -25.81 29.49 -15.63
C PHE A 656 -26.83 29.58 -14.50
N GLY A 657 -26.48 30.33 -13.45
CA GLY A 657 -27.38 30.58 -12.33
C GLY A 657 -28.64 31.30 -12.80
N THR A 658 -29.79 30.88 -12.27
CA THR A 658 -31.09 31.47 -12.63
C THR A 658 -31.78 32.11 -11.44
N THR A 659 -32.60 33.12 -11.73
CA THR A 659 -33.49 33.77 -10.76
C THR A 659 -34.93 33.67 -11.24
N SER A 660 -35.79 33.04 -10.45
CA SER A 660 -37.23 32.94 -10.73
C SER A 660 -38.03 33.97 -9.94
N THR A 661 -39.01 34.57 -10.61
CA THR A 661 -40.01 35.45 -9.98
C THR A 661 -41.41 34.95 -10.29
N LEU A 662 -42.31 35.05 -9.31
CA LEU A 662 -43.72 34.69 -9.44
C LEU A 662 -44.60 35.93 -9.21
N THR A 663 -45.58 36.12 -10.09
CA THR A 663 -46.65 37.12 -9.96
C THR A 663 -48.01 36.44 -10.19
N LEU A 664 -49.02 36.84 -9.44
CA LEU A 664 -50.38 36.30 -9.51
C LEU A 664 -51.34 37.38 -9.99
N ASP A 665 -52.11 37.08 -11.03
CA ASP A 665 -53.08 38.00 -11.62
C ASP A 665 -54.45 37.33 -11.85
N PRO A 666 -55.51 37.76 -11.14
CA PRO A 666 -55.50 38.64 -9.98
C PRO A 666 -54.98 37.91 -8.71
N SER A 667 -54.50 38.66 -7.71
CA SER A 667 -54.06 38.09 -6.42
C SER A 667 -55.22 37.62 -5.51
N GLN A 668 -56.47 37.88 -5.92
CA GLN A 668 -57.68 37.37 -5.30
C GLN A 668 -58.67 36.91 -6.37
N VAL A 669 -59.18 35.70 -6.23
CA VAL A 669 -60.18 35.09 -7.13
C VAL A 669 -61.34 34.53 -6.32
N THR A 670 -62.52 34.37 -6.92
CA THR A 670 -63.58 33.53 -6.32
C THR A 670 -63.34 32.05 -6.64
N SER A 671 -63.96 31.13 -5.91
CA SER A 671 -63.85 29.68 -6.18
C SER A 671 -64.38 29.25 -7.55
N ALA A 672 -65.10 30.12 -8.27
CA ALA A 672 -65.55 29.90 -9.65
C ALA A 672 -64.51 30.34 -10.70
N GLN A 673 -63.63 31.28 -10.34
CA GLN A 673 -62.62 31.89 -11.22
C GLN A 673 -61.31 31.10 -11.21
N ARG A 674 -60.48 31.33 -12.24
CA ARG A 674 -59.10 30.83 -12.31
C ARG A 674 -58.16 32.02 -12.32
N GLY A 675 -57.14 32.00 -11.46
CA GLY A 675 -56.05 32.98 -11.50
C GLY A 675 -54.98 32.58 -12.50
N THR A 676 -54.15 33.53 -12.90
CA THR A 676 -52.97 33.27 -13.73
C THR A 676 -51.71 33.47 -12.89
N ALA A 677 -50.82 32.49 -12.91
CA ALA A 677 -49.47 32.59 -12.37
C ALA A 677 -48.50 32.95 -13.51
N ARG A 678 -47.98 34.18 -13.50
CA ARG A 678 -46.95 34.62 -14.45
C ARG A 678 -45.59 34.47 -13.80
N VAL A 679 -44.73 33.66 -14.44
CA VAL A 679 -43.37 33.36 -14.00
C VAL A 679 -42.38 33.94 -15.00
N ILE A 680 -41.37 34.63 -14.48
CA ILE A 680 -40.22 35.11 -15.26
C ILE A 680 -38.97 34.50 -14.66
N VAL A 681 -38.13 33.93 -15.50
CA VAL A 681 -36.84 33.35 -15.14
C VAL A 681 -35.74 34.04 -15.94
N THR A 682 -34.79 34.64 -15.24
CA THR A 682 -33.58 35.23 -15.83
C THR A 682 -32.36 34.38 -15.49
N ALA A 683 -31.29 34.53 -16.27
CA ALA A 683 -30.01 33.87 -16.01
C ALA A 683 -28.85 34.87 -16.03
N THR A 684 -27.71 34.48 -15.47
CA THR A 684 -26.47 35.25 -15.53
C THR A 684 -25.95 35.46 -16.96
N SER A 685 -26.22 34.51 -17.85
CA SER A 685 -26.02 34.59 -19.29
C SER A 685 -27.04 33.71 -20.02
N GLY A 686 -27.44 34.11 -21.24
CA GLY A 686 -28.44 33.39 -22.05
C GLY A 686 -29.89 33.57 -21.57
N THR A 687 -30.82 32.93 -22.28
CA THR A 687 -32.27 33.01 -22.01
C THR A 687 -32.81 31.66 -21.55
N PRO A 688 -33.31 31.52 -20.31
CA PRO A 688 -33.86 30.27 -19.79
C PRO A 688 -35.05 29.74 -20.61
N THR A 689 -35.03 28.42 -20.82
CA THR A 689 -36.11 27.64 -21.44
C THR A 689 -36.43 26.41 -20.59
N GLY A 690 -37.59 25.79 -20.82
CA GLY A 690 -37.95 24.54 -20.13
C GLY A 690 -39.08 24.71 -19.12
N ARG A 691 -39.24 23.70 -18.24
CA ARG A 691 -40.44 23.55 -17.43
C ARG A 691 -40.38 24.35 -16.13
N VAL A 692 -41.51 24.95 -15.78
CA VAL A 692 -41.80 25.58 -14.49
C VAL A 692 -42.99 24.85 -13.84
N GLN A 693 -42.91 24.66 -12.53
CA GLN A 693 -43.97 24.08 -11.70
C GLN A 693 -44.44 25.13 -10.70
N ILE A 694 -45.75 25.25 -10.50
CA ILE A 694 -46.32 26.03 -9.40
C ILE A 694 -46.61 25.06 -8.27
N LEU A 695 -45.99 25.28 -7.11
CA LEU A 695 -46.07 24.43 -5.94
C LEU A 695 -46.88 25.09 -4.83
N GLU A 696 -47.70 24.31 -4.13
CA GLU A 696 -48.25 24.65 -2.81
C GLU A 696 -47.72 23.62 -1.80
N GLY A 697 -46.82 24.07 -0.91
CA GLY A 697 -45.97 23.13 -0.16
C GLY A 697 -45.16 22.27 -1.12
N SER A 698 -45.29 20.95 -1.03
CA SER A 698 -44.68 19.98 -1.95
C SER A 698 -45.57 19.55 -3.12
N THR A 699 -46.80 20.06 -3.21
CA THR A 699 -47.79 19.62 -4.21
C THR A 699 -47.68 20.46 -5.48
N ILE A 700 -47.57 19.81 -6.64
CA ILE A 700 -47.62 20.49 -7.94
C ILE A 700 -49.07 20.86 -8.26
N VAL A 701 -49.35 22.16 -8.28
CA VAL A 701 -50.67 22.76 -8.56
C VAL A 701 -50.86 22.97 -10.06
N ALA A 702 -49.82 23.43 -10.75
CA ALA A 702 -49.86 23.65 -12.20
C ALA A 702 -48.45 23.55 -12.79
N THR A 703 -48.35 23.34 -14.10
CA THR A 703 -47.06 23.36 -14.82
C THR A 703 -47.16 24.19 -16.09
N GLY A 704 -46.04 24.75 -16.51
CA GLY A 704 -45.92 25.49 -17.76
C GLY A 704 -44.51 25.37 -18.34
N THR A 705 -44.34 25.81 -19.58
CA THR A 705 -43.05 25.82 -20.27
C THR A 705 -42.68 27.26 -20.61
N LEU A 706 -41.46 27.67 -20.26
CA LEU A 706 -40.91 28.97 -20.59
C LEU A 706 -40.74 29.13 -22.09
N VAL A 707 -41.18 30.28 -22.60
CA VAL A 707 -40.87 30.79 -23.93
C VAL A 707 -40.17 32.12 -23.74
N SER A 708 -38.93 32.22 -24.20
CA SER A 708 -38.10 33.43 -24.05
C SER A 708 -38.00 33.95 -22.61
N GLY A 709 -37.79 33.05 -21.63
CA GLY A 709 -37.61 33.41 -20.22
C GLY A 709 -38.89 33.71 -19.43
N ALA A 710 -40.08 33.56 -20.02
CA ALA A 710 -41.35 33.78 -19.30
C ALA A 710 -42.43 32.75 -19.65
N VAL A 711 -43.39 32.54 -18.73
CA VAL A 711 -44.59 31.74 -18.96
C VAL A 711 -45.76 32.29 -18.14
N ALA A 712 -46.96 32.26 -18.72
CA ALA A 712 -48.22 32.49 -18.00
C ALA A 712 -48.96 31.16 -17.87
N ILE A 713 -49.25 30.75 -16.63
CA ILE A 713 -49.84 29.45 -16.30
C ILE A 713 -51.22 29.69 -15.69
N THR A 714 -52.27 29.18 -16.32
CA THR A 714 -53.62 29.21 -15.75
C THR A 714 -53.71 28.22 -14.60
N LEU A 715 -54.02 28.71 -13.40
CA LEU A 715 -54.17 27.87 -12.21
C LEU A 715 -55.47 27.03 -12.28
N PRO A 716 -55.50 25.84 -11.65
CA PRO A 716 -56.75 25.14 -11.42
C PRO A 716 -57.68 25.95 -10.49
N ARG A 717 -58.96 25.56 -10.41
CA ARG A 717 -59.84 26.11 -9.38
C ARG A 717 -59.41 25.56 -8.03
N LEU A 718 -58.97 26.47 -7.16
CA LEU A 718 -58.53 26.14 -5.81
C LEU A 718 -59.68 26.31 -4.82
N SER A 719 -59.61 25.62 -3.68
CA SER A 719 -60.60 25.71 -2.61
C SER A 719 -60.64 27.12 -2.00
N VAL A 720 -61.76 27.48 -1.35
CA VAL A 720 -61.84 28.74 -0.59
C VAL A 720 -60.80 28.72 0.52
N GLY A 721 -59.95 29.74 0.59
CA GLY A 721 -58.81 29.75 1.51
C GLY A 721 -57.67 30.66 1.05
N ARG A 722 -56.53 30.53 1.75
CA ARG A 722 -55.26 31.17 1.38
C ARG A 722 -54.34 30.09 0.84
N HIS A 723 -53.77 30.34 -0.34
CA HIS A 723 -52.84 29.43 -1.00
C HIS A 723 -51.48 30.11 -1.16
N ASP A 724 -50.44 29.55 -0.55
CA ASP A 724 -49.07 30.05 -0.65
C ASP A 724 -48.36 29.30 -1.77
N LEU A 725 -48.17 29.98 -2.90
CA LEU A 725 -47.67 29.40 -4.14
C LEU A 725 -46.21 29.80 -4.38
N VAL A 726 -45.39 28.86 -4.83
CA VAL A 726 -44.00 29.05 -5.25
C VAL A 726 -43.85 28.63 -6.71
N ALA A 727 -43.13 29.40 -7.53
CA ALA A 727 -42.72 28.94 -8.85
C ALA A 727 -41.36 28.25 -8.73
N TYR A 728 -41.29 26.97 -9.10
CA TYR A 728 -40.08 26.19 -9.20
C TYR A 728 -39.71 25.99 -10.67
N TYR A 729 -38.59 26.59 -11.09
CA TYR A 729 -37.98 26.29 -12.38
C TYR A 729 -37.07 25.08 -12.23
N VAL A 730 -37.33 24.04 -13.03
CA VAL A 730 -36.67 22.73 -12.91
C VAL A 730 -35.21 22.76 -13.39
N GLY A 731 -34.81 23.80 -14.13
CA GLY A 731 -33.50 23.84 -14.80
C GLY A 731 -33.45 22.96 -16.05
N ASN A 732 -32.28 22.92 -16.69
CA ASN A 732 -31.95 22.02 -17.80
C ASN A 732 -30.42 21.82 -17.88
N SER A 733 -29.89 21.34 -19.01
CA SER A 733 -28.44 21.13 -19.21
C SER A 733 -27.60 22.40 -19.21
N THR A 734 -28.21 23.58 -19.37
CA THR A 734 -27.54 24.88 -19.46
C THR A 734 -27.85 25.81 -18.28
N PHE A 735 -29.03 25.68 -17.69
CA PHE A 735 -29.53 26.59 -16.66
C PHE A 735 -29.82 25.84 -15.36
N ALA A 736 -29.34 26.39 -14.24
CA ALA A 736 -29.58 25.83 -12.92
C ALA A 736 -31.07 25.93 -12.54
N ALA A 737 -31.55 24.99 -11.74
CA ALA A 737 -32.88 25.06 -11.13
C ALA A 737 -32.96 26.22 -10.13
N THR A 738 -34.14 26.82 -9.95
CA THR A 738 -34.31 27.91 -8.97
C THR A 738 -35.78 28.07 -8.55
N SER A 739 -36.00 28.54 -7.33
CA SER A 739 -37.33 28.79 -6.76
C SER A 739 -37.58 30.29 -6.60
N SER A 740 -38.81 30.74 -6.86
CA SER A 740 -39.23 32.09 -6.53
C SER A 740 -39.54 32.23 -5.03
N PRO A 741 -39.55 33.45 -4.47
CA PRO A 741 -40.27 33.73 -3.24
C PRO A 741 -41.74 33.34 -3.37
N PHE A 742 -42.38 32.94 -2.26
CA PHE A 742 -43.80 32.58 -2.30
C PHE A 742 -44.69 33.80 -2.56
N LYS A 743 -45.82 33.58 -3.22
CA LYS A 743 -46.91 34.54 -3.41
C LYS A 743 -48.22 33.94 -2.95
N ARG A 744 -49.02 34.75 -2.27
CA ARG A 744 -50.31 34.32 -1.70
C ARG A 744 -51.46 34.63 -2.64
N LEU A 745 -52.22 33.60 -3.02
CA LEU A 745 -53.51 33.73 -3.68
C LEU A 745 -54.63 33.64 -2.62
N LYS A 746 -55.55 34.60 -2.60
CA LYS A 746 -56.75 34.52 -1.76
C LYS A 746 -57.93 34.04 -2.61
N VAL A 747 -58.55 32.92 -2.21
CA VAL A 747 -59.75 32.39 -2.86
C VAL A 747 -60.94 32.65 -1.94
N THR A 748 -61.92 33.42 -2.42
CA THR A 748 -63.16 33.70 -1.69
C THR A 748 -64.31 32.83 -2.18
N ALA A 749 -65.37 32.74 -1.39
CA ALA A 749 -66.64 32.20 -1.87
C ALA A 749 -67.14 32.96 -3.12
N PRO A 750 -67.96 32.32 -3.98
CA PRO A 750 -68.48 32.89 -5.23
C PRO A 750 -69.10 34.27 -5.09
#